data_AF-A0A1G0M5T4-F1
#
_entry.id   AF-A0A1G0M5T4-F1
#
_cell.length_a   1.000
_cell.length_b   1.000
_cell.length_c   1.000
_cell.angle_alpha   90.00
_cell.angle_beta   90.00
_cell.angle_gamma   90.00
#
_symmetry.space_group_name_H-M   'P 1'
#
loop_
_entity.id
_entity.type
_entity.pdbx_description
1 polymer ?
#
loop_
_entity_poly.entity_id
_entity_poly.type
_entity_poly.pdbx_seq_one_letter_code
_entity_poly.pdbx_strand_id
1 'polypeptide(L)'
;MTGYTVAFDPDRQAYFYAERSADGKSLLSTGVLAHHPAPTGLAKHLRIDPAAAAAAARARREKWHEETGLSKRWSRLKSETLHPRYAPGDPEKLPAPPPATTTGNKVGLTLLIDFPDAPATISKTEIEAYLNGDSYSGFGNYGSVKQYFNDVSGSRLSYTNVVTTYVRMTKPKSYYNNTTIDNGRQGRLLITDALAILKARSDYSSTILPSFNALTTDGSGYVLAFNVFFAGYNSGVWGNGLWPHSWVLTSPITLGNGKSVFPYQITDLGSSLELGTFCHENGHMLCGFPDIYDYDQDSIGGAGVFCLMNSGGLGTNPSQVGAYLKLAAGWATATDLGAATLTGSLVAAPNNGYDKLYRYRRPGVDTEYFLLENRQKTGRDAILPGGGIAVWHVDELGDKDDQSLAANPSHLNYEVTLVQADNRWDFQNNVNPGDRFDLYYQGNDAAGYAGRLDDASTPHARWWDGSASGMSLGTFSAPGMSMSFKSEPGGGGLPAPLLAAEPAVTPGATNTISWSQVSPGGVNPPAAGSLPNSAAAFNSEVSGGRDAVSGAGLEAGSPPISLPGAVTARQTGQSPAGEHQPAPARATLPPGRGIVAPDQGGKMSSAPGPLSATSIWSESFEGSFPGTGWQLYGNPTWGATGVDKYAGSRSGWCGTSGLAPENGYGNDMNAWMLYGPFSLAGSSGAGMSFWYKNLSESGHDYFRWMASVDGEDYYGYQVSGDHNSWRSKVFDLSNVPTLGNLNGKTQVWLAFQFVSDGTDSGPAYQGAYIDDIAISNEAGGSADLAVYKPSNWNNTIPVGTSLLGQAAAHSSAGPYYNNQTLYFNWAAVNQGTATASPYKVHLEVTGTGGGSWDWGGPSTGPGQWVGLENDRAFGPLAAGAHTLKLWIDHDGAVGESDEANNYYERTITVVPAIVEPVQYYAERADNAGFASPADSGWTTQRQWTFSGLTLGRGYWYRVKAKSGLTEGGWSNVEHSLQENLPTISGTPATTVAAGSPYSFTPTATRAVSLGIQNKPPWASFHTGTGALTGTPTNADADTYSNIVISASNAAGTASLPPFSITVSASAPTLSVVLSGSGGGNVNSSPTGIACVQGSNADCSATFAGGSIVALLATANGSSTFGGWSGACQGAGACSVSMTTDRTVDAAFNAAPNVKVGDASYQTLQAACTAAGDGATVRAREMEFVENLVFGHRQVRLKGGYNAPFSSNDGHYTIIRGSLKLRNGPLRVDKILIR
;
A
#
# COMPACT_ATOMS: atom_id res chain seq x y z
N MET A 1 25.45 15.50 -9.47
CA MET A 1 25.37 16.82 -10.15
C MET A 1 26.77 17.46 -10.13
N THR A 2 27.11 18.33 -11.10
CA THR A 2 28.49 18.86 -11.24
C THR A 2 28.60 20.31 -11.75
N GLY A 3 27.47 21.02 -11.92
CA GLY A 3 27.41 22.37 -12.49
C GLY A 3 27.70 23.52 -11.51
N TYR A 4 27.84 24.73 -12.06
CA TYR A 4 27.94 25.99 -11.31
C TYR A 4 26.58 26.68 -11.21
N THR A 5 26.40 27.51 -10.19
CA THR A 5 25.22 28.38 -10.09
C THR A 5 25.37 29.60 -11.01
N VAL A 6 24.26 30.12 -11.51
CA VAL A 6 24.20 31.28 -12.43
C VAL A 6 23.19 32.31 -11.94
N ALA A 7 23.49 33.58 -12.19
CA ALA A 7 22.68 34.75 -11.80
C ALA A 7 22.21 35.48 -13.06
N PHE A 8 20.98 35.97 -13.06
CA PHE A 8 20.52 36.91 -14.08
C PHE A 8 21.07 38.31 -13.76
N ASP A 9 21.68 38.93 -14.76
CA ASP A 9 22.16 40.31 -14.70
C ASP A 9 21.13 41.20 -15.43
N PRO A 10 20.31 42.00 -14.70
CA PRO A 10 19.21 42.73 -15.32
C PRO A 10 19.69 43.86 -16.25
N ASP A 11 20.87 44.43 -15.99
CA ASP A 11 21.47 45.47 -16.83
C ASP A 11 22.04 44.91 -18.13
N ARG A 12 22.58 43.67 -18.09
CA ARG A 12 23.19 42.98 -19.23
C ARG A 12 22.25 41.98 -19.93
N GLN A 13 21.06 41.77 -19.40
CA GLN A 13 19.99 40.89 -19.91
C GLN A 13 20.39 39.44 -20.23
N ALA A 14 21.36 38.89 -19.49
CA ALA A 14 21.85 37.52 -19.70
C ALA A 14 22.19 36.82 -18.37
N TYR A 15 22.46 35.51 -18.46
CA TYR A 15 22.92 34.72 -17.32
C TYR A 15 24.44 34.65 -17.29
N PHE A 16 24.97 35.01 -16.13
CA PHE A 16 26.38 34.99 -15.81
C PHE A 16 26.61 34.00 -14.68
N TYR A 17 27.84 33.50 -14.52
CA TYR A 17 28.18 32.70 -13.35
C TYR A 17 27.93 33.50 -12.07
N ALA A 18 27.38 32.84 -11.06
CA ALA A 18 26.97 33.48 -9.82
C ALA A 18 28.08 33.46 -8.76
N GLU A 19 28.20 34.56 -8.03
CA GLU A 19 28.73 34.58 -6.66
C GLU A 19 27.60 34.90 -5.67
N ARG A 20 27.83 34.72 -4.37
CA ARG A 20 26.82 35.03 -3.33
C ARG A 20 27.00 36.47 -2.86
N SER A 21 25.91 37.20 -2.67
CA SER A 21 25.96 38.53 -2.04
C SER A 21 26.52 38.46 -0.61
N ALA A 22 27.10 39.56 -0.14
CA ALA A 22 27.75 39.63 1.17
C ALA A 22 26.80 39.39 2.36
N ASP A 23 25.49 39.64 2.19
CA ASP A 23 24.43 39.32 3.16
C ASP A 23 23.89 37.89 3.03
N GLY A 24 24.34 37.14 2.02
CA GLY A 24 23.93 35.78 1.72
C GLY A 24 22.59 35.60 0.99
N LYS A 25 21.83 36.68 0.72
CA LYS A 25 20.41 36.59 0.31
C LYS A 25 20.16 36.66 -1.20
N SER A 26 21.16 37.01 -2.00
CA SER A 26 21.04 37.11 -3.46
C SER A 26 22.25 36.51 -4.19
N LEU A 27 22.07 36.22 -5.47
CA LEU A 27 23.14 35.81 -6.37
C LEU A 27 23.57 37.03 -7.18
N LEU A 28 24.87 37.33 -7.18
CA LEU A 28 25.45 38.43 -7.94
C LEU A 28 26.10 37.90 -9.23
N SER A 29 26.05 38.72 -10.28
CA SER A 29 26.69 38.44 -11.57
C SER A 29 28.20 38.63 -11.47
N THR A 30 28.97 37.57 -11.71
CA THR A 30 30.45 37.65 -11.85
C THR A 30 30.91 38.31 -13.16
N GLY A 31 29.98 38.70 -14.05
CA GLY A 31 30.29 39.25 -15.36
C GLY A 31 30.82 38.25 -16.41
N VAL A 32 31.00 36.97 -16.07
CA VAL A 32 31.36 35.90 -17.03
C VAL A 32 30.11 35.10 -17.44
N LEU A 33 29.76 35.13 -18.74
CA LEU A 33 28.56 34.49 -19.30
C LEU A 33 28.52 32.98 -19.05
N ALA A 34 27.35 32.45 -18.71
CA ALA A 34 27.14 31.05 -18.32
C ALA A 34 27.50 29.99 -19.39
N HIS A 35 27.66 30.39 -20.66
CA HIS A 35 28.05 29.52 -21.78
C HIS A 35 29.55 29.63 -22.15
N HIS A 36 30.33 30.44 -21.43
CA HIS A 36 31.80 30.46 -21.51
C HIS A 36 32.41 29.52 -20.46
N PRO A 37 33.73 29.21 -20.51
CA PRO A 37 34.39 28.48 -19.44
C PRO A 37 34.28 29.19 -18.08
N ALA A 38 33.98 28.43 -17.03
CA ALA A 38 33.77 28.98 -15.69
C ALA A 38 35.04 29.59 -15.06
N PRO A 39 34.92 30.69 -14.28
CA PRO A 39 36.05 31.28 -13.55
C PRO A 39 36.78 30.29 -12.63
N THR A 40 38.11 30.35 -12.64
CA THR A 40 38.96 29.50 -11.80
C THR A 40 38.70 29.76 -10.31
N GLY A 41 38.36 28.72 -9.55
CA GLY A 41 38.08 28.81 -8.12
C GLY A 41 36.62 29.13 -7.76
N LEU A 42 35.71 29.28 -8.74
CA LEU A 42 34.30 29.52 -8.45
C LEU A 42 33.65 28.33 -7.72
N ALA A 43 32.89 28.61 -6.67
CA ALA A 43 32.16 27.59 -5.92
C ALA A 43 31.00 27.00 -6.75
N LYS A 44 30.90 25.67 -6.78
CA LYS A 44 29.78 24.94 -7.38
C LYS A 44 28.61 24.84 -6.40
N HIS A 45 27.40 24.74 -6.94
CA HIS A 45 26.17 24.55 -6.16
C HIS A 45 25.93 25.63 -5.07
N LEU A 46 26.39 26.86 -5.32
CA LEU A 46 26.07 28.04 -4.51
C LEU A 46 24.55 28.17 -4.35
N ARG A 47 24.09 28.24 -3.08
CA ARG A 47 22.71 28.57 -2.69
C ARG A 47 22.69 29.90 -1.96
N ILE A 48 21.59 30.64 -2.10
CA ILE A 48 21.27 31.81 -1.27
C ILE A 48 20.60 31.38 0.03
N ASP A 49 20.28 32.36 0.87
CA ASP A 49 19.39 32.20 2.00
C ASP A 49 18.04 31.56 1.57
N PRO A 50 17.61 30.44 2.19
CA PRO A 50 16.40 29.73 1.77
C PRO A 50 15.12 30.59 1.90
N ALA A 51 14.99 31.39 2.95
CA ALA A 51 13.81 32.24 3.16
C ALA A 51 13.72 33.34 2.09
N ALA A 52 14.85 33.92 1.68
CA ALA A 52 14.91 34.85 0.55
C ALA A 52 14.52 34.18 -0.78
N ALA A 53 14.91 32.92 -1.01
CA ALA A 53 14.50 32.16 -2.19
C ALA A 53 12.98 31.88 -2.20
N ALA A 54 12.45 31.35 -1.10
CA ALA A 54 11.04 31.03 -0.90
C ALA A 54 10.14 32.27 -1.07
N ALA A 55 10.45 33.38 -0.39
CA ALA A 55 9.68 34.62 -0.48
C ALA A 55 9.67 35.19 -1.91
N ALA A 56 10.80 35.14 -2.62
CA ALA A 56 10.88 35.59 -4.00
C ALA A 56 10.09 34.67 -4.95
N ALA A 57 9.99 33.38 -4.66
CA ALA A 57 9.19 32.44 -5.44
C ALA A 57 7.68 32.61 -5.20
N ARG A 58 7.26 32.79 -3.94
CA ARG A 58 5.88 33.01 -3.48
C ARG A 58 5.21 34.20 -4.19
N ALA A 59 5.83 35.38 -4.12
CA ALA A 59 5.31 36.60 -4.72
C ALA A 59 5.17 36.55 -6.26
N ARG A 60 5.88 35.63 -6.93
CA ARG A 60 5.75 35.42 -8.39
C ARG A 60 4.62 34.46 -8.75
N ARG A 61 4.24 33.54 -7.85
CA ARG A 61 3.14 32.59 -8.04
C ARG A 61 1.78 33.17 -7.69
N GLU A 62 1.68 34.01 -6.67
CA GLU A 62 0.43 34.71 -6.33
C GLU A 62 -0.16 35.39 -7.59
N LYS A 63 0.70 36.10 -8.33
CA LYS A 63 0.39 36.67 -9.65
C LYS A 63 0.02 35.62 -10.72
N TRP A 64 0.68 34.46 -10.77
CA TRP A 64 0.35 33.35 -11.68
C TRP A 64 -1.06 32.80 -11.39
N HIS A 65 -1.43 32.62 -10.12
CA HIS A 65 -2.75 32.12 -9.71
C HIS A 65 -3.86 33.14 -9.99
N GLU A 66 -3.59 34.45 -9.80
CA GLU A 66 -4.52 35.52 -10.14
C GLU A 66 -4.78 35.61 -11.66
N GLU A 67 -3.74 35.58 -12.49
CA GLU A 67 -3.84 35.83 -13.94
C GLU A 67 -4.24 34.61 -14.78
N THR A 68 -3.97 33.38 -14.33
CA THR A 68 -4.36 32.16 -15.07
C THR A 68 -5.78 31.71 -14.77
N GLY A 69 -6.25 31.92 -13.54
CA GLY A 69 -7.50 31.35 -13.04
C GLY A 69 -7.54 29.81 -13.03
N LEU A 70 -6.39 29.13 -13.15
CA LEU A 70 -6.32 27.66 -13.18
C LEU A 70 -6.73 27.05 -11.84
N SER A 71 -6.31 27.64 -10.72
CA SER A 71 -6.82 27.29 -9.38
C SER A 71 -8.34 27.48 -9.30
N LYS A 72 -8.88 28.60 -9.79
CA LYS A 72 -10.33 28.84 -9.85
C LYS A 72 -11.06 27.87 -10.79
N ARG A 73 -10.41 27.36 -11.85
CA ARG A 73 -10.94 26.27 -12.70
C ARG A 73 -10.90 24.93 -11.96
N TRP A 74 -9.86 24.65 -11.17
CA TRP A 74 -9.71 23.45 -10.35
C TRP A 74 -10.77 23.41 -9.23
N SER A 75 -10.88 24.47 -8.43
CA SER A 75 -11.96 24.64 -7.46
C SER A 75 -13.34 24.59 -8.12
N ARG A 76 -13.49 25.16 -9.32
CA ARG A 76 -14.76 25.08 -10.05
C ARG A 76 -15.06 23.67 -10.55
N LEU A 77 -14.10 22.89 -11.02
CA LEU A 77 -14.29 21.49 -11.40
C LEU A 77 -14.58 20.59 -10.18
N LYS A 78 -13.92 20.85 -9.02
CA LYS A 78 -14.30 20.28 -7.72
C LYS A 78 -15.73 20.69 -7.29
N SER A 79 -16.28 21.81 -7.80
CA SER A 79 -17.66 22.27 -7.50
C SER A 79 -18.73 21.85 -8.53
N GLU A 80 -18.39 21.78 -9.82
CA GLU A 80 -19.31 21.44 -10.94
C GLU A 80 -19.62 19.94 -10.98
N THR A 81 -18.86 19.13 -10.25
CA THR A 81 -19.13 17.71 -9.97
C THR A 81 -20.07 17.47 -8.79
N LEU A 82 -20.44 18.52 -8.04
CA LEU A 82 -21.27 18.41 -6.84
C LEU A 82 -22.73 18.84 -7.08
N HIS A 83 -23.65 18.01 -6.57
CA HIS A 83 -25.10 18.21 -6.46
C HIS A 83 -25.93 18.08 -7.76
N PRO A 84 -27.09 17.40 -7.65
CA PRO A 84 -28.28 18.07 -7.11
C PRO A 84 -28.95 17.34 -5.92
N ARG A 85 -28.49 17.61 -4.68
CA ARG A 85 -29.25 17.28 -3.45
C ARG A 85 -29.00 18.26 -2.27
N TYR A 86 -29.22 19.55 -2.46
CA TYR A 86 -29.87 20.43 -1.44
C TYR A 86 -30.27 21.76 -2.06
N ALA A 87 -31.29 22.39 -1.47
CA ALA A 87 -31.76 23.76 -1.76
C ALA A 87 -31.42 24.65 -0.53
N PRO A 88 -31.52 25.98 -0.62
CA PRO A 88 -30.46 26.88 -0.15
C PRO A 88 -30.41 27.07 1.38
N GLY A 89 -29.20 27.16 1.92
CA GLY A 89 -28.95 27.52 3.31
C GLY A 89 -27.47 27.71 3.65
N ASP A 90 -26.65 26.69 3.40
CA ASP A 90 -25.27 26.59 3.88
C ASP A 90 -24.39 25.85 2.86
N PRO A 91 -23.16 26.31 2.50
CA PRO A 91 -22.38 25.73 1.41
C PRO A 91 -21.10 24.97 1.81
N GLU A 92 -20.75 24.85 3.09
CA GLU A 92 -19.54 24.13 3.51
C GLU A 92 -19.70 22.60 3.52
N LYS A 93 -18.68 21.90 3.01
CA LYS A 93 -18.43 20.43 3.00
C LYS A 93 -19.37 19.55 2.16
N LEU A 94 -18.84 19.00 1.06
CA LEU A 94 -19.46 17.97 0.20
C LEU A 94 -18.37 17.05 -0.43
N PRO A 95 -18.69 15.80 -0.88
CA PRO A 95 -17.70 14.76 -1.17
C PRO A 95 -17.50 14.35 -2.65
N ALA A 96 -16.28 13.88 -2.97
CA ALA A 96 -15.83 12.97 -4.05
C ALA A 96 -16.25 13.23 -5.53
N PRO A 97 -15.30 13.42 -6.48
CA PRO A 97 -15.59 13.79 -7.88
C PRO A 97 -15.86 12.61 -8.85
N PRO A 98 -16.91 12.68 -9.70
CA PRO A 98 -17.08 11.79 -10.86
C PRO A 98 -16.22 12.18 -12.10
N PRO A 99 -16.03 11.27 -13.09
CA PRO A 99 -14.84 11.30 -13.93
C PRO A 99 -14.95 12.09 -15.24
N ALA A 100 -13.93 12.92 -15.52
CA ALA A 100 -13.44 13.08 -16.88
C ALA A 100 -12.65 11.82 -17.26
N THR A 101 -13.22 10.93 -18.09
CA THR A 101 -12.56 9.68 -18.46
C THR A 101 -11.34 9.95 -19.34
N THR A 102 -10.15 9.94 -18.72
CA THR A 102 -8.87 10.21 -19.39
C THR A 102 -8.35 8.95 -20.07
N THR A 103 -9.24 8.29 -20.80
CA THR A 103 -9.06 6.98 -21.43
C THR A 103 -9.57 7.00 -22.88
N GLY A 104 -9.27 5.93 -23.62
CA GLY A 104 -9.43 5.86 -25.07
C GLY A 104 -8.37 6.66 -25.82
N ASN A 105 -8.67 6.97 -27.09
CA ASN A 105 -7.78 7.76 -27.94
C ASN A 105 -8.01 9.26 -27.68
N LYS A 106 -6.95 10.00 -27.37
CA LYS A 106 -6.95 11.46 -27.25
C LYS A 106 -5.93 12.05 -28.24
N VAL A 107 -6.29 13.16 -28.90
CA VAL A 107 -5.45 13.81 -29.92
C VAL A 107 -5.29 15.30 -29.59
N GLY A 108 -4.07 15.70 -29.24
CA GLY A 108 -3.68 17.08 -29.02
C GLY A 108 -3.18 17.77 -30.29
N LEU A 109 -2.92 19.07 -30.20
CA LEU A 109 -2.31 19.88 -31.26
C LEU A 109 -0.90 20.28 -30.85
N THR A 110 0.08 20.11 -31.74
CA THR A 110 1.43 20.67 -31.59
C THR A 110 1.71 21.74 -32.65
N LEU A 111 1.83 22.98 -32.21
CA LEU A 111 2.26 24.11 -33.03
C LEU A 111 3.79 24.19 -33.06
N LEU A 112 4.38 24.15 -34.26
CA LEU A 112 5.82 24.31 -34.47
C LEU A 112 6.11 25.72 -34.98
N ILE A 113 7.05 26.42 -34.35
CA ILE A 113 7.37 27.82 -34.67
C ILE A 113 8.88 27.99 -34.87
N ASP A 114 9.28 28.68 -35.93
CA ASP A 114 10.68 29.09 -36.12
C ASP A 114 10.83 30.53 -36.65
N PHE A 115 12.04 31.09 -36.55
CA PHE A 115 12.27 32.52 -36.69
C PHE A 115 13.32 32.83 -37.78
N PRO A 116 13.35 34.06 -38.33
CA PRO A 116 14.38 34.49 -39.29
C PRO A 116 15.82 34.41 -38.75
N ASP A 117 16.01 34.66 -37.46
CA ASP A 117 17.26 34.66 -36.68
C ASP A 117 17.49 33.38 -35.87
N ALA A 118 16.44 32.58 -35.64
CA ALA A 118 16.48 31.28 -34.97
C ALA A 118 15.66 30.24 -35.77
N PRO A 119 16.22 29.68 -36.86
CA PRO A 119 15.55 28.67 -37.68
C PRO A 119 15.45 27.32 -36.96
N ALA A 120 14.54 26.47 -37.40
CA ALA A 120 14.35 25.12 -36.87
C ALA A 120 15.61 24.23 -37.01
N THR A 121 16.06 23.66 -35.89
CA THR A 121 17.18 22.71 -35.81
C THR A 121 16.71 21.25 -35.85
N ILE A 122 15.56 20.95 -35.24
CA ILE A 122 14.97 19.60 -35.17
C ILE A 122 13.89 19.46 -36.25
N SER A 123 13.90 18.35 -37.00
CA SER A 123 12.94 18.15 -38.10
C SER A 123 11.51 17.90 -37.59
N LYS A 124 10.50 18.23 -38.42
CA LYS A 124 9.10 17.91 -38.12
C LYS A 124 8.91 16.41 -37.87
N THR A 125 9.53 15.57 -38.70
CA THR A 125 9.44 14.11 -38.62
C THR A 125 10.04 13.55 -37.33
N GLU A 126 11.12 14.16 -36.81
CA GLU A 126 11.71 13.80 -35.52
C GLU A 126 10.76 14.13 -34.36
N ILE A 127 10.10 15.29 -34.41
CA ILE A 127 9.09 15.69 -33.41
C ILE A 127 7.83 14.82 -33.53
N GLU A 128 7.41 14.44 -34.73
CA GLU A 128 6.33 13.48 -34.95
C GLU A 128 6.65 12.09 -34.38
N ALA A 129 7.89 11.63 -34.51
CA ALA A 129 8.34 10.38 -33.89
C ALA A 129 8.40 10.48 -32.36
N TYR A 130 8.95 11.56 -31.82
CA TYR A 130 9.00 11.86 -30.38
C TYR A 130 7.60 11.92 -29.72
N LEU A 131 6.61 12.46 -30.43
CA LEU A 131 5.24 12.58 -29.90
C LEU A 131 4.41 11.32 -30.12
N ASN A 132 4.50 10.67 -31.28
CA ASN A 132 3.53 9.66 -31.74
C ASN A 132 4.12 8.26 -32.00
N GLY A 133 5.43 8.07 -31.99
CA GLY A 133 6.08 6.83 -32.42
C GLY A 133 6.05 5.73 -31.37
N ASP A 134 5.62 4.52 -31.74
CA ASP A 134 5.48 3.36 -30.83
C ASP A 134 6.82 2.72 -30.40
N SER A 135 7.97 3.28 -30.80
CA SER A 135 9.31 2.78 -30.45
C SER A 135 10.38 3.88 -30.54
N TYR A 136 10.04 5.10 -30.11
CA TYR A 136 10.98 6.24 -30.19
C TYR A 136 12.15 6.12 -29.20
N SER A 137 13.35 6.49 -29.64
CA SER A 137 14.58 6.46 -28.83
C SER A 137 15.54 7.61 -29.09
N GLY A 138 15.13 8.61 -29.88
CA GLY A 138 15.94 9.80 -30.16
C GLY A 138 16.26 10.58 -28.88
N PHE A 139 17.43 11.21 -28.86
CA PHE A 139 18.03 11.90 -27.69
C PHE A 139 18.15 11.06 -26.41
N GLY A 140 18.01 9.72 -26.49
CA GLY A 140 18.05 8.83 -25.32
C GLY A 140 16.73 8.75 -24.54
N ASN A 141 15.60 9.08 -25.18
CA ASN A 141 14.27 8.93 -24.59
C ASN A 141 13.84 7.46 -24.50
N TYR A 142 13.19 7.11 -23.39
CA TYR A 142 12.56 5.80 -23.21
C TYR A 142 11.16 5.85 -23.83
N GLY A 143 11.06 5.68 -25.15
CA GLY A 143 9.80 5.79 -25.89
C GLY A 143 9.39 7.23 -26.23
N SER A 144 8.20 7.35 -26.81
CA SER A 144 7.56 8.63 -27.15
C SER A 144 6.64 9.14 -26.04
N VAL A 145 6.12 10.36 -26.20
CA VAL A 145 5.06 10.89 -25.32
C VAL A 145 3.80 10.00 -25.39
N LYS A 146 3.41 9.52 -26.57
CA LYS A 146 2.37 8.49 -26.74
C LYS A 146 2.66 7.25 -25.88
N GLN A 147 3.88 6.73 -25.95
CA GLN A 147 4.26 5.53 -25.22
C GLN A 147 4.26 5.78 -23.70
N TYR A 148 4.74 6.93 -23.23
CA TYR A 148 4.68 7.30 -21.80
C TYR A 148 3.24 7.22 -21.26
N PHE A 149 2.28 7.88 -21.92
CA PHE A 149 0.88 7.84 -21.49
C PHE A 149 0.23 6.46 -21.67
N ASN A 150 0.70 5.64 -22.62
CA ASN A 150 0.21 4.26 -22.77
C ASN A 150 0.73 3.33 -21.66
N ASP A 151 2.03 3.40 -21.34
CA ASP A 151 2.65 2.60 -20.28
C ASP A 151 1.98 2.88 -18.93
N VAL A 152 1.92 4.16 -18.54
CA VAL A 152 1.49 4.60 -17.20
C VAL A 152 -0.03 4.45 -16.98
N SER A 153 -0.82 4.40 -18.06
CA SER A 153 -2.26 4.14 -17.99
C SER A 153 -2.64 2.65 -18.07
N GLY A 154 -1.67 1.74 -18.24
CA GLY A 154 -1.93 0.33 -18.52
C GLY A 154 -2.70 0.15 -19.83
N SER A 155 -2.25 0.85 -20.88
CA SER A 155 -2.85 0.94 -22.21
C SER A 155 -4.28 1.51 -22.30
N ARG A 156 -4.81 2.11 -21.22
CA ARG A 156 -6.14 2.74 -21.21
C ARG A 156 -6.19 4.08 -21.92
N LEU A 157 -5.06 4.79 -22.01
CA LEU A 157 -4.91 6.04 -22.75
C LEU A 157 -3.98 5.83 -23.94
N SER A 158 -4.40 6.32 -25.10
CA SER A 158 -3.54 6.50 -26.28
C SER A 158 -3.54 7.98 -26.62
N TYR A 159 -2.49 8.69 -26.23
CA TYR A 159 -2.35 10.12 -26.51
C TYR A 159 -1.46 10.34 -27.73
N THR A 160 -1.92 11.17 -28.67
CA THR A 160 -1.18 11.52 -29.90
C THR A 160 -1.32 13.02 -30.20
N ASN A 161 -0.50 13.55 -31.09
CA ASN A 161 -0.54 14.95 -31.52
C ASN A 161 -0.62 15.09 -33.05
N VAL A 162 -1.50 15.98 -33.51
CA VAL A 162 -1.39 16.55 -34.86
C VAL A 162 -0.26 17.58 -34.84
N VAL A 163 0.82 17.29 -35.56
CA VAL A 163 2.00 18.17 -35.63
C VAL A 163 1.93 19.05 -36.87
N THR A 164 1.89 20.36 -36.66
CA THR A 164 1.88 21.37 -37.74
C THR A 164 3.20 21.41 -38.53
N THR A 165 3.20 22.01 -39.71
CA THR A 165 4.44 22.46 -40.35
C THR A 165 4.99 23.68 -39.61
N TYR A 166 6.31 23.89 -39.65
CA TYR A 166 6.93 25.06 -39.02
C TYR A 166 6.31 26.37 -39.54
N VAL A 167 5.75 27.14 -38.61
CA VAL A 167 5.31 28.50 -38.84
C VAL A 167 6.53 29.42 -38.73
N ARG A 168 7.04 29.85 -39.87
CA ARG A 168 8.09 30.87 -39.94
C ARG A 168 7.50 32.23 -39.54
N MET A 169 7.96 32.78 -38.43
CA MET A 169 7.55 34.09 -37.94
C MET A 169 8.06 35.23 -38.84
N THR A 170 7.29 36.30 -38.93
CA THR A 170 7.63 37.51 -39.71
C THR A 170 8.54 38.48 -38.94
N LYS A 171 8.74 38.24 -37.64
CA LYS A 171 9.63 38.99 -36.74
C LYS A 171 10.72 38.05 -36.19
N PRO A 172 11.92 38.57 -35.87
CA PRO A 172 12.96 37.81 -35.20
C PRO A 172 12.51 37.32 -33.82
N LYS A 173 13.14 36.26 -33.31
CA LYS A 173 12.92 35.71 -31.97
C LYS A 173 13.10 36.77 -30.89
N SER A 174 14.06 37.67 -31.07
CA SER A 174 14.30 38.82 -30.17
C SER A 174 13.09 39.75 -29.99
N TYR A 175 12.14 39.81 -30.93
CA TYR A 175 10.89 40.55 -30.76
C TYR A 175 9.93 39.88 -29.76
N TYR A 176 9.81 38.55 -29.85
CA TYR A 176 8.97 37.72 -28.96
C TYR A 176 9.68 37.36 -27.65
N ASN A 177 11.01 37.51 -27.58
CA ASN A 177 11.85 37.16 -26.45
C ASN A 177 12.37 38.40 -25.70
N ASN A 178 11.51 39.40 -25.47
CA ASN A 178 11.88 40.51 -24.60
C ASN A 178 11.84 40.06 -23.13
N THR A 179 13.02 39.94 -22.53
CA THR A 179 13.27 39.44 -21.17
C THR A 179 12.90 40.42 -20.05
N THR A 180 12.42 41.63 -20.36
CA THR A 180 11.82 42.54 -19.36
C THR A 180 10.32 42.32 -19.15
N ILE A 181 9.70 41.43 -19.95
CA ILE A 181 8.27 41.14 -19.93
C ILE A 181 8.05 39.69 -19.48
N ASP A 182 6.95 39.47 -18.77
CA ASP A 182 6.52 38.16 -18.30
C ASP A 182 6.34 37.15 -19.44
N ASN A 183 6.61 35.87 -19.14
CA ASN A 183 6.55 34.80 -20.12
C ASN A 183 5.14 34.53 -20.65
N GLY A 184 4.11 34.61 -19.80
CA GLY A 184 2.71 34.44 -20.21
C GLY A 184 2.30 35.43 -21.32
N ARG A 185 2.66 36.71 -21.19
CA ARG A 185 2.38 37.74 -22.20
C ARG A 185 3.19 37.55 -23.49
N GLN A 186 4.43 37.06 -23.40
CA GLN A 186 5.24 36.77 -24.58
C GLN A 186 4.80 35.50 -25.32
N GLY A 187 4.45 34.43 -24.59
CA GLY A 187 3.83 33.22 -25.13
C GLY A 187 2.52 33.55 -25.84
N ARG A 188 1.62 34.31 -25.19
CA ARG A 188 0.38 34.85 -25.80
C ARG A 188 0.65 35.59 -27.12
N LEU A 189 1.63 36.50 -27.17
CA LEU A 189 1.99 37.26 -28.37
C LEU A 189 2.47 36.34 -29.49
N LEU A 190 3.45 35.47 -29.20
CA LEU A 190 4.04 34.52 -30.14
C LEU A 190 2.99 33.58 -30.74
N ILE A 191 2.13 33.00 -29.90
CA ILE A 191 1.10 32.05 -30.32
C ILE A 191 0.01 32.74 -31.15
N THR A 192 -0.39 33.96 -30.79
CA THR A 192 -1.40 34.72 -31.53
C THR A 192 -0.92 35.05 -32.94
N ASP A 193 0.31 35.57 -33.08
CA ASP A 193 0.92 35.85 -34.38
C ASP A 193 1.13 34.56 -35.20
N ALA A 194 1.60 33.47 -34.57
CA ALA A 194 1.85 32.21 -35.25
C ALA A 194 0.56 31.57 -35.77
N LEU A 195 -0.53 31.57 -34.98
CA LEU A 195 -1.83 31.08 -35.42
C LEU A 195 -2.45 31.99 -36.50
N ALA A 196 -2.20 33.30 -36.47
CA ALA A 196 -2.61 34.20 -37.55
C ALA A 196 -1.87 33.89 -38.87
N ILE A 197 -0.54 33.69 -38.81
CA ILE A 197 0.27 33.30 -39.99
C ILE A 197 -0.17 31.93 -40.52
N LEU A 198 -0.39 30.94 -39.64
CA LEU A 198 -0.86 29.60 -40.01
C LEU A 198 -2.22 29.65 -40.73
N LYS A 199 -3.16 30.43 -40.20
CA LYS A 199 -4.52 30.61 -40.77
C LYS A 199 -4.53 31.41 -42.07
N ALA A 200 -3.52 32.22 -42.34
CA ALA A 200 -3.37 32.99 -43.58
C ALA A 200 -2.80 32.18 -44.76
N ARG A 201 -2.36 30.94 -44.54
CA ARG A 201 -1.82 30.08 -45.60
C ARG A 201 -2.90 29.61 -46.57
N SER A 202 -2.57 29.52 -47.86
CA SER A 202 -3.46 29.03 -48.91
C SER A 202 -3.90 27.56 -48.74
N ASP A 203 -3.09 26.75 -48.06
CA ASP A 203 -3.40 25.34 -47.75
C ASP A 203 -4.16 25.16 -46.41
N TYR A 204 -4.52 26.25 -45.73
CA TYR A 204 -5.18 26.15 -44.42
C TYR A 204 -6.53 25.44 -44.53
N SER A 205 -7.44 25.93 -45.37
CA SER A 205 -8.78 25.36 -45.54
C SER A 205 -8.79 23.99 -46.24
N SER A 206 -7.80 23.71 -47.10
CA SER A 206 -7.75 22.47 -47.89
C SER A 206 -7.05 21.30 -47.19
N THR A 207 -6.18 21.58 -46.22
CA THR A 207 -5.22 20.58 -45.72
C THR A 207 -4.97 20.69 -44.22
N ILE A 208 -4.69 21.89 -43.70
CA ILE A 208 -4.37 22.07 -42.27
C ILE A 208 -5.63 21.92 -41.40
N LEU A 209 -6.70 22.65 -41.70
CA LEU A 209 -7.96 22.59 -40.96
C LEU A 209 -8.63 21.20 -41.02
N PRO A 210 -8.65 20.48 -42.17
CA PRO A 210 -9.05 19.07 -42.20
C PRO A 210 -8.26 18.16 -41.25
N SER A 211 -6.95 18.37 -41.08
CA SER A 211 -6.16 17.59 -40.11
C SER A 211 -6.59 17.83 -38.66
N PHE A 212 -7.08 19.05 -38.36
CA PHE A 212 -7.57 19.42 -37.03
C PHE A 212 -8.92 18.78 -36.67
N ASN A 213 -9.61 18.12 -37.61
CA ASN A 213 -10.82 17.35 -37.29
C ASN A 213 -10.55 16.22 -36.28
N ALA A 214 -9.34 15.65 -36.28
CA ALA A 214 -8.95 14.58 -35.36
C ALA A 214 -8.77 15.05 -33.90
N LEU A 215 -8.57 16.35 -33.66
CA LEU A 215 -8.28 16.90 -32.33
C LEU A 215 -9.42 16.62 -31.35
N THR A 216 -9.10 16.06 -30.19
CA THR A 216 -10.07 15.85 -29.11
C THR A 216 -10.32 17.17 -28.39
N THR A 217 -11.60 17.46 -28.14
CA THR A 217 -12.04 18.67 -27.44
C THR A 217 -12.85 18.31 -26.20
N ASP A 218 -12.95 19.25 -25.25
CA ASP A 218 -13.96 19.22 -24.20
C ASP A 218 -15.36 19.58 -24.74
N GLY A 219 -16.36 19.57 -23.85
CA GLY A 219 -17.75 19.93 -24.18
C GLY A 219 -17.97 21.40 -24.57
N SER A 220 -16.97 22.27 -24.42
CA SER A 220 -16.98 23.66 -24.89
C SER A 220 -16.28 23.85 -26.25
N GLY A 221 -15.74 22.77 -26.83
CA GLY A 221 -14.98 22.82 -28.09
C GLY A 221 -13.52 23.25 -27.93
N TYR A 222 -12.99 23.32 -26.70
CA TYR A 222 -11.58 23.60 -26.46
C TYR A 222 -10.75 22.33 -26.66
N VAL A 223 -9.67 22.42 -27.45
CA VAL A 223 -8.72 21.30 -27.65
C VAL A 223 -8.09 20.94 -26.30
N LEU A 224 -8.15 19.66 -25.92
CA LEU A 224 -7.77 19.20 -24.57
C LEU A 224 -6.32 19.53 -24.22
N ALA A 225 -5.38 19.26 -25.15
CA ALA A 225 -3.97 19.58 -25.01
C ALA A 225 -3.47 20.33 -26.24
N PHE A 226 -2.92 21.52 -25.99
CA PHE A 226 -2.31 22.37 -27.01
C PHE A 226 -0.86 22.67 -26.61
N ASN A 227 0.05 22.06 -27.35
CA ASN A 227 1.49 22.13 -27.17
C ASN A 227 2.10 23.09 -28.19
N VAL A 228 3.12 23.84 -27.77
CA VAL A 228 3.83 24.78 -28.65
C VAL A 228 5.34 24.59 -28.51
N PHE A 229 6.00 24.28 -29.63
CA PHE A 229 7.46 24.22 -29.71
C PHE A 229 7.99 25.41 -30.50
N PHE A 230 9.00 26.10 -29.97
CA PHE A 230 9.69 27.18 -30.67
C PHE A 230 11.20 26.92 -30.85
N ALA A 231 11.73 27.33 -32.01
CA ALA A 231 13.09 27.01 -32.42
C ALA A 231 14.19 27.76 -31.64
N GLY A 232 15.31 27.07 -31.41
CA GLY A 232 16.46 27.53 -30.63
C GLY A 232 16.18 27.64 -29.12
N TYR A 233 17.22 27.74 -28.30
CA TYR A 233 17.13 27.76 -26.84
C TYR A 233 16.18 28.84 -26.28
N ASN A 234 15.59 28.58 -25.10
CA ASN A 234 14.76 29.55 -24.36
C ASN A 234 15.48 30.85 -23.98
N SER A 235 14.75 31.77 -23.34
CA SER A 235 15.25 33.06 -22.86
C SER A 235 16.43 32.97 -21.90
N GLY A 236 16.61 31.84 -21.21
CA GLY A 236 17.44 31.70 -20.01
C GLY A 236 16.81 32.35 -18.76
N VAL A 237 15.88 33.30 -18.93
CA VAL A 237 15.34 34.15 -17.87
C VAL A 237 14.08 33.54 -17.26
N TRP A 238 14.23 33.00 -16.06
CA TRP A 238 13.14 32.38 -15.30
C TRP A 238 11.92 33.31 -15.22
N GLY A 239 10.78 32.85 -15.76
CA GLY A 239 9.51 33.60 -15.75
C GLY A 239 9.38 34.74 -16.77
N ASN A 240 10.41 35.06 -17.56
CA ASN A 240 10.41 36.20 -18.49
C ASN A 240 10.82 35.82 -19.93
N GLY A 241 10.37 36.59 -20.91
CA GLY A 241 10.64 36.32 -22.33
C GLY A 241 10.02 35.00 -22.78
N LEU A 242 10.68 34.30 -23.71
CA LEU A 242 10.32 32.92 -24.09
C LEU A 242 10.98 31.92 -23.14
N TRP A 243 10.57 31.93 -21.87
CA TRP A 243 10.83 30.87 -20.90
C TRP A 243 9.75 29.78 -21.00
N PRO A 244 10.05 28.48 -20.94
CA PRO A 244 9.04 27.41 -21.00
C PRO A 244 7.99 27.51 -19.89
N HIS A 245 6.71 27.32 -20.22
CA HIS A 245 5.59 27.44 -19.27
C HIS A 245 4.26 26.89 -19.80
N SER A 246 3.32 26.64 -18.89
CA SER A 246 1.88 26.50 -19.16
C SER A 246 1.07 27.72 -18.68
N TRP A 247 0.08 28.11 -19.47
CA TRP A 247 -0.74 29.32 -19.27
C TRP A 247 -2.03 29.30 -20.12
N VAL A 248 -2.81 30.40 -20.11
CA VAL A 248 -4.03 30.56 -20.92
C VAL A 248 -3.96 31.77 -21.86
N LEU A 249 -4.42 31.61 -23.11
CA LEU A 249 -4.52 32.72 -24.07
C LEU A 249 -5.45 33.84 -23.54
N THR A 250 -5.29 35.06 -24.05
CA THR A 250 -6.12 36.21 -23.62
C THR A 250 -7.62 35.99 -23.92
N SER A 251 -7.91 35.24 -24.98
CA SER A 251 -9.22 34.68 -25.31
C SER A 251 -9.02 33.40 -26.14
N PRO A 252 -10.02 32.51 -26.24
CA PRO A 252 -9.92 31.33 -27.08
C PRO A 252 -9.73 31.68 -28.57
N ILE A 253 -8.74 31.08 -29.23
CA ILE A 253 -8.49 31.26 -30.65
C ILE A 253 -9.11 30.10 -31.43
N THR A 254 -10.20 30.38 -32.16
CA THR A 254 -10.87 29.40 -33.01
C THR A 254 -9.99 28.98 -34.19
N LEU A 255 -9.79 27.67 -34.34
CA LEU A 255 -9.14 27.06 -35.50
C LEU A 255 -10.15 26.97 -36.66
N GLY A 256 -11.31 26.38 -36.37
CA GLY A 256 -12.42 26.14 -37.29
C GLY A 256 -13.21 24.90 -36.85
N ASN A 257 -14.30 24.57 -37.55
CA ASN A 257 -15.12 23.37 -37.30
C ASN A 257 -15.54 23.18 -35.82
N GLY A 258 -15.84 24.29 -35.13
CA GLY A 258 -16.22 24.32 -33.72
C GLY A 258 -15.06 24.17 -32.71
N LYS A 259 -13.81 24.02 -33.17
CA LYS A 259 -12.64 23.78 -32.33
C LYS A 259 -11.85 25.08 -32.08
N SER A 260 -11.47 25.31 -30.83
CA SER A 260 -10.64 26.45 -30.40
C SER A 260 -9.50 26.00 -29.48
N VAL A 261 -8.39 26.74 -29.46
CA VAL A 261 -7.32 26.59 -28.46
C VAL A 261 -7.45 27.68 -27.38
N PHE A 262 -7.12 27.36 -26.12
CA PHE A 262 -7.22 28.33 -25.02
C PHE A 262 -6.16 28.11 -23.92
N PRO A 263 -6.15 27.01 -23.14
CA PRO A 263 -4.95 26.63 -22.39
C PRO A 263 -3.84 26.23 -23.37
N TYR A 264 -2.58 26.41 -22.99
CA TYR A 264 -1.42 25.96 -23.74
C TYR A 264 -0.24 25.66 -22.83
N GLN A 265 0.64 24.76 -23.26
CA GLN A 265 2.04 24.75 -22.80
C GLN A 265 2.97 25.12 -23.96
N ILE A 266 4.03 25.85 -23.66
CA ILE A 266 5.05 26.27 -24.61
C ILE A 266 6.45 25.92 -24.08
N THR A 267 7.29 25.34 -24.93
CA THR A 267 8.68 25.00 -24.59
C THR A 267 9.63 25.18 -25.78
N ASP A 268 10.92 25.32 -25.51
CA ASP A 268 11.94 25.45 -26.55
C ASP A 268 12.41 24.09 -27.09
N LEU A 269 12.88 24.10 -28.35
CA LEU A 269 13.44 22.91 -29.00
C LEU A 269 14.93 22.70 -28.72
N GLY A 270 15.63 23.72 -28.21
CA GLY A 270 17.07 23.71 -27.90
C GLY A 270 17.92 22.93 -28.91
N SER A 271 18.50 21.83 -28.43
CA SER A 271 19.24 20.82 -29.22
C SER A 271 18.80 19.38 -28.95
N SER A 272 17.77 19.17 -28.14
CA SER A 272 17.32 17.84 -27.68
C SER A 272 15.88 17.88 -27.19
N LEU A 273 15.18 16.75 -27.32
CA LEU A 273 13.82 16.54 -26.80
C LEU A 273 13.89 15.69 -25.53
N GLU A 274 13.11 16.02 -24.50
CA GLU A 274 13.06 15.28 -23.23
C GLU A 274 11.61 15.07 -22.77
N LEU A 275 11.27 13.83 -22.42
CA LEU A 275 9.91 13.46 -21.99
C LEU A 275 9.42 14.20 -20.74
N GLY A 276 10.30 14.42 -19.74
CA GLY A 276 9.94 14.86 -18.38
C GLY A 276 8.92 16.00 -18.30
N THR A 277 9.37 17.23 -18.56
CA THR A 277 8.54 18.44 -18.51
C THR A 277 7.37 18.36 -19.49
N PHE A 278 7.56 17.79 -20.68
CA PHE A 278 6.49 17.71 -21.68
C PHE A 278 5.34 16.81 -21.22
N CYS A 279 5.64 15.67 -20.60
CA CYS A 279 4.64 14.76 -20.03
C CYS A 279 3.98 15.35 -18.78
N HIS A 280 4.72 16.07 -17.93
CA HIS A 280 4.19 16.79 -16.76
C HIS A 280 3.11 17.81 -17.18
N GLU A 281 3.44 18.70 -18.11
CA GLU A 281 2.52 19.73 -18.62
C GLU A 281 1.29 19.13 -19.33
N ASN A 282 1.46 17.99 -20.02
CA ASN A 282 0.33 17.25 -20.59
C ASN A 282 -0.50 16.50 -19.54
N GLY A 283 0.05 16.21 -18.35
CA GLY A 283 -0.71 15.71 -17.20
C GLY A 283 -1.78 16.70 -16.74
N HIS A 284 -1.43 17.98 -16.60
CA HIS A 284 -2.40 19.04 -16.32
C HIS A 284 -3.46 19.16 -17.42
N MET A 285 -3.04 19.22 -18.69
CA MET A 285 -3.95 19.47 -19.82
C MET A 285 -4.88 18.29 -20.14
N LEU A 286 -4.37 17.06 -20.14
CA LEU A 286 -5.13 15.86 -20.52
C LEU A 286 -5.94 15.28 -19.35
N CYS A 287 -5.30 15.18 -18.19
CA CYS A 287 -5.81 14.44 -17.04
C CYS A 287 -6.42 15.36 -15.97
N GLY A 288 -6.17 16.67 -16.04
CA GLY A 288 -6.51 17.60 -14.97
C GLY A 288 -5.69 17.38 -13.69
N PHE A 289 -4.51 16.75 -13.77
CA PHE A 289 -3.72 16.47 -12.58
C PHE A 289 -3.22 17.78 -11.93
N PRO A 290 -3.29 17.91 -10.59
CA PRO A 290 -2.61 18.96 -9.87
C PRO A 290 -1.10 18.69 -9.81
N ASP A 291 -0.32 19.75 -9.63
CA ASP A 291 0.99 19.69 -8.99
C ASP A 291 0.84 19.10 -7.59
N ILE A 292 1.68 18.14 -7.20
CA ILE A 292 1.73 17.60 -5.82
C ILE A 292 3.13 17.76 -5.20
N TYR A 293 3.89 18.73 -5.70
CA TYR A 293 5.01 19.33 -4.99
C TYR A 293 4.54 20.60 -4.27
N ASP A 294 5.19 20.87 -3.15
CA ASP A 294 5.08 22.14 -2.45
C ASP A 294 5.58 23.26 -3.37
N TYR A 295 4.81 24.35 -3.42
CA TYR A 295 5.25 25.53 -4.11
C TYR A 295 6.14 26.42 -3.24
N ASP A 296 5.91 26.52 -1.94
CA ASP A 296 6.56 27.48 -1.06
C ASP A 296 8.05 27.26 -0.82
N GLN A 297 8.56 26.09 -1.19
CA GLN A 297 9.95 25.64 -1.13
C GLN A 297 10.49 25.45 0.28
N ASP A 298 9.60 25.41 1.28
CA ASP A 298 9.90 24.91 2.61
C ASP A 298 9.76 23.38 2.71
N SER A 299 9.14 22.70 1.74
CA SER A 299 9.29 21.24 1.53
C SER A 299 9.49 20.84 0.06
N ILE A 300 9.49 19.53 -0.19
CA ILE A 300 9.46 18.91 -1.53
C ILE A 300 8.01 18.51 -1.92
N GLY A 301 7.05 18.69 -1.01
CA GLY A 301 5.66 18.22 -1.14
C GLY A 301 5.52 16.71 -1.06
N GLY A 302 4.29 16.21 -1.18
CA GLY A 302 3.94 14.87 -0.71
C GLY A 302 4.51 13.65 -1.45
N ALA A 303 5.16 13.78 -2.62
CA ALA A 303 5.44 12.62 -3.48
C ALA A 303 6.89 12.40 -3.96
N GLY A 304 7.78 13.37 -3.79
CA GLY A 304 9.18 13.26 -4.21
C GLY A 304 9.36 12.76 -5.66
N VAL A 305 10.38 11.93 -5.90
CA VAL A 305 10.63 11.30 -7.21
C VAL A 305 9.65 10.17 -7.57
N PHE A 306 8.72 9.83 -6.67
CA PHE A 306 7.74 8.75 -6.89
C PHE A 306 6.54 9.20 -7.73
N CYS A 307 6.45 10.47 -8.12
CA CYS A 307 5.41 10.98 -9.03
C CYS A 307 5.96 11.95 -10.09
N LEU A 308 5.48 11.80 -11.34
CA LEU A 308 5.67 12.78 -12.44
C LEU A 308 5.27 14.19 -12.01
N MET A 309 4.17 14.32 -11.26
CA MET A 309 3.62 15.60 -10.79
C MET A 309 4.30 16.13 -9.51
N ASN A 310 5.49 15.63 -9.20
CA ASN A 310 6.42 16.14 -8.19
C ASN A 310 7.83 16.07 -8.83
N SER A 311 8.83 15.51 -8.15
CA SER A 311 10.23 15.54 -8.56
C SER A 311 10.60 14.44 -9.57
N GLY A 312 9.66 13.56 -9.93
CA GLY A 312 9.87 12.48 -10.89
C GLY A 312 9.84 12.90 -12.36
N GLY A 313 9.47 14.15 -12.65
CA GLY A 313 9.26 14.69 -14.01
C GLY A 313 10.49 15.21 -14.75
N LEU A 314 11.70 14.67 -14.50
CA LEU A 314 12.94 15.16 -15.10
C LEU A 314 13.54 14.19 -16.14
N GLY A 315 14.07 14.74 -17.23
CA GLY A 315 14.90 14.01 -18.19
C GLY A 315 14.14 13.11 -19.17
N THR A 316 14.87 12.12 -19.69
CA THR A 316 14.47 11.31 -20.85
C THR A 316 13.65 10.05 -20.51
N ASN A 317 13.43 9.79 -19.22
CA ASN A 317 12.52 8.74 -18.72
C ASN A 317 11.94 9.12 -17.35
N PRO A 318 10.90 9.98 -17.30
CA PRO A 318 10.26 10.36 -16.04
C PRO A 318 9.52 9.20 -15.38
N SER A 319 9.34 9.29 -14.05
CA SER A 319 8.64 8.29 -13.24
C SER A 319 7.17 8.15 -13.66
N GLN A 320 6.50 7.09 -13.18
CA GLN A 320 5.04 7.04 -13.22
C GLN A 320 4.41 8.18 -12.39
N VAL A 321 3.11 8.44 -12.58
CA VAL A 321 2.30 9.11 -11.55
C VAL A 321 1.96 8.14 -10.41
N GLY A 322 1.73 8.67 -9.20
CA GLY A 322 1.35 7.89 -8.02
C GLY A 322 -0.08 7.33 -8.07
N ALA A 323 -0.37 6.37 -7.18
CA ALA A 323 -1.65 5.65 -7.10
C ALA A 323 -2.90 6.55 -7.12
N TYR A 324 -2.87 7.68 -6.41
CA TYR A 324 -3.95 8.67 -6.35
C TYR A 324 -4.35 9.17 -7.75
N LEU A 325 -3.38 9.66 -8.52
CA LEU A 325 -3.61 10.19 -9.86
C LEU A 325 -4.00 9.10 -10.87
N LYS A 326 -3.46 7.87 -10.72
CA LYS A 326 -3.90 6.70 -11.51
C LYS A 326 -5.39 6.38 -11.27
N LEU A 327 -5.84 6.45 -10.02
CA LEU A 327 -7.24 6.22 -9.65
C LEU A 327 -8.14 7.34 -10.19
N ALA A 328 -7.76 8.61 -9.98
CA ALA A 328 -8.50 9.78 -10.45
C ALA A 328 -8.68 9.83 -11.99
N ALA A 329 -7.65 9.45 -12.76
CA ALA A 329 -7.74 9.37 -14.23
C ALA A 329 -8.57 8.19 -14.77
N GLY A 330 -9.00 7.26 -13.89
CA GLY A 330 -9.61 5.99 -14.28
C GLY A 330 -8.62 4.99 -14.92
N TRP A 331 -7.33 5.13 -14.61
CA TRP A 331 -6.27 4.22 -15.10
C TRP A 331 -6.09 2.99 -14.22
N ALA A 332 -6.45 3.10 -12.94
CA ALA A 332 -6.42 2.01 -11.97
C ALA A 332 -7.77 1.81 -11.28
N THR A 333 -7.91 0.70 -10.57
CA THR A 333 -9.08 0.33 -9.76
C THR A 333 -8.62 0.00 -8.34
N ALA A 334 -9.33 0.52 -7.34
CA ALA A 334 -9.04 0.24 -5.93
C ALA A 334 -9.96 -0.85 -5.37
N THR A 335 -9.37 -1.87 -4.76
CA THR A 335 -10.08 -2.85 -3.91
C THR A 335 -10.06 -2.33 -2.47
N ASP A 336 -11.24 -2.11 -1.89
CA ASP A 336 -11.33 -1.62 -0.51
C ASP A 336 -10.94 -2.73 0.50
N LEU A 337 -10.02 -2.40 1.40
CA LEU A 337 -9.58 -3.21 2.52
C LEU A 337 -10.60 -3.06 3.66
N GLY A 338 -11.40 -4.11 3.89
CA GLY A 338 -12.35 -4.15 5.01
C GLY A 338 -11.72 -4.61 6.33
N ALA A 339 -12.56 -4.76 7.36
CA ALA A 339 -12.20 -5.27 8.68
C ALA A 339 -11.92 -6.80 8.72
N ALA A 340 -11.22 -7.32 7.71
CA ALA A 340 -10.89 -8.72 7.54
C ALA A 340 -9.41 -8.88 7.20
N THR A 341 -8.79 -9.96 7.67
CA THR A 341 -7.41 -10.29 7.29
C THR A 341 -7.34 -10.66 5.81
N LEU A 342 -6.57 -9.92 5.02
CA LEU A 342 -6.41 -10.13 3.59
C LEU A 342 -4.93 -10.23 3.24
N THR A 343 -4.54 -11.27 2.49
CA THR A 343 -3.27 -11.27 1.77
C THR A 343 -3.48 -10.56 0.43
N GLY A 344 -3.08 -9.30 0.33
CA GLY A 344 -3.12 -8.54 -0.92
C GLY A 344 -1.94 -8.85 -1.83
N SER A 345 -2.09 -8.64 -3.14
CA SER A 345 -1.00 -8.77 -4.11
C SER A 345 -1.03 -7.63 -5.13
N LEU A 346 0.12 -7.00 -5.36
CA LEU A 346 0.29 -5.78 -6.14
C LEU A 346 1.40 -5.96 -7.20
N VAL A 347 1.15 -5.54 -8.44
CA VAL A 347 2.01 -5.79 -9.60
C VAL A 347 2.57 -4.47 -10.18
N ALA A 348 3.88 -4.42 -10.43
CA ALA A 348 4.59 -3.18 -10.81
C ALA A 348 4.83 -2.97 -12.32
N ALA A 349 4.42 -3.91 -13.18
CA ALA A 349 4.60 -3.82 -14.64
C ALA A 349 3.37 -4.29 -15.41
N PRO A 350 3.07 -3.70 -16.60
CA PRO A 350 1.86 -3.95 -17.38
C PRO A 350 1.67 -5.44 -17.68
N ASN A 351 0.77 -6.04 -16.90
CA ASN A 351 0.28 -7.41 -16.92
C ASN A 351 -1.05 -7.42 -16.14
N ASN A 352 -1.74 -8.56 -16.10
CA ASN A 352 -3.04 -8.72 -15.45
C ASN A 352 -2.99 -8.42 -13.93
N GLY A 353 -3.24 -7.17 -13.54
CA GLY A 353 -3.18 -6.68 -12.15
C GLY A 353 -2.29 -5.46 -11.88
N TYR A 354 -1.57 -4.91 -12.86
CA TYR A 354 -0.83 -3.63 -12.72
C TYR A 354 -1.75 -2.44 -12.35
N ASP A 355 -3.00 -2.55 -12.77
CA ASP A 355 -4.09 -1.61 -12.60
C ASP A 355 -4.87 -1.80 -11.28
N LYS A 356 -4.42 -2.69 -10.39
CA LYS A 356 -5.08 -2.99 -9.12
C LYS A 356 -4.33 -2.35 -7.97
N LEU A 357 -5.05 -1.48 -7.26
CA LEU A 357 -4.66 -0.85 -6.01
C LEU A 357 -5.44 -1.47 -4.86
N TYR A 358 -4.95 -1.30 -3.64
CA TYR A 358 -5.77 -1.47 -2.44
C TYR A 358 -6.00 -0.12 -1.77
N ARG A 359 -7.15 0.05 -1.11
CA ARG A 359 -7.52 1.28 -0.40
C ARG A 359 -8.08 0.99 0.99
N TYR A 360 -7.68 1.74 2.01
CA TYR A 360 -8.31 1.71 3.33
C TYR A 360 -8.99 3.06 3.58
N ARG A 361 -10.32 3.10 3.74
CA ARG A 361 -11.12 4.34 3.77
C ARG A 361 -11.47 4.76 5.19
N ARG A 362 -11.49 6.07 5.48
CA ARG A 362 -11.99 6.59 6.76
C ARG A 362 -13.50 6.41 6.87
N PRO A 363 -14.03 5.70 7.89
CA PRO A 363 -15.46 5.50 8.03
C PRO A 363 -16.21 6.83 8.16
N GLY A 364 -17.11 7.10 7.21
CA GLY A 364 -17.92 8.34 7.18
C GLY A 364 -17.23 9.57 6.59
N VAL A 365 -15.99 9.47 6.10
CA VAL A 365 -15.26 10.56 5.43
C VAL A 365 -14.67 10.02 4.12
N ASP A 366 -15.47 10.04 3.06
CA ASP A 366 -15.10 9.46 1.76
C ASP A 366 -13.85 10.08 1.10
N THR A 367 -13.46 11.29 1.51
CA THR A 367 -12.31 12.03 0.96
C THR A 367 -10.97 11.62 1.58
N GLU A 368 -10.95 10.95 2.74
CA GLU A 368 -9.71 10.55 3.42
C GLU A 368 -9.51 9.04 3.39
N TYR A 369 -8.36 8.60 2.86
CA TYR A 369 -8.05 7.18 2.70
C TYR A 369 -6.55 6.91 2.44
N PHE A 370 -6.11 5.69 2.75
CA PHE A 370 -4.81 5.18 2.33
C PHE A 370 -4.91 4.43 0.99
N LEU A 371 -3.93 4.57 0.08
CA LEU A 371 -3.78 3.77 -1.15
C LEU A 371 -2.46 2.99 -1.15
N LEU A 372 -2.47 1.78 -1.70
CA LEU A 372 -1.28 0.93 -1.85
C LEU A 372 -1.01 0.61 -3.33
N GLU A 373 0.23 0.79 -3.79
CA GLU A 373 0.73 0.32 -5.09
C GLU A 373 2.13 -0.31 -4.99
N ASN A 374 2.51 -1.19 -5.91
CA ASN A 374 3.88 -1.74 -5.99
C ASN A 374 4.71 -0.91 -6.99
N ARG A 375 5.87 -0.40 -6.56
CA ARG A 375 6.80 0.40 -7.36
C ARG A 375 8.17 -0.27 -7.37
N GLN A 376 8.76 -0.45 -8.55
CA GLN A 376 10.03 -1.17 -8.73
C GLN A 376 10.95 -0.39 -9.66
N LYS A 377 12.27 -0.54 -9.45
CA LYS A 377 13.34 0.19 -10.18
C LYS A 377 13.51 -0.28 -11.64
N THR A 378 12.47 -0.18 -12.46
CA THR A 378 12.43 -0.68 -13.83
C THR A 378 11.41 0.07 -14.69
N GLY A 379 11.57 0.01 -16.01
CA GLY A 379 10.73 0.74 -16.97
C GLY A 379 10.71 2.24 -16.68
N ARG A 380 9.52 2.82 -16.52
CA ARG A 380 9.31 4.24 -16.14
C ARG A 380 9.93 4.59 -14.79
N ASP A 381 9.93 3.65 -13.85
CA ASP A 381 10.42 3.86 -12.49
C ASP A 381 11.91 3.47 -12.32
N ALA A 382 12.66 3.31 -13.41
CA ALA A 382 14.10 3.01 -13.37
C ALA A 382 14.93 4.07 -12.60
N ILE A 383 14.42 5.30 -12.48
CA ILE A 383 15.06 6.38 -11.71
C ILE A 383 14.80 6.31 -10.19
N LEU A 384 13.87 5.46 -9.71
CA LEU A 384 13.50 5.42 -8.29
C LEU A 384 14.68 4.96 -7.40
N PRO A 385 14.76 5.45 -6.16
CA PRO A 385 15.86 5.13 -5.23
C PRO A 385 15.74 3.70 -4.66
N GLY A 386 14.52 3.26 -4.31
CA GLY A 386 14.18 1.93 -3.82
C GLY A 386 13.09 1.23 -4.65
N GLY A 387 12.70 0.04 -4.24
CA GLY A 387 11.58 -0.73 -4.80
C GLY A 387 10.84 -1.45 -3.68
N GLY A 388 9.51 -1.44 -3.71
CA GLY A 388 8.66 -1.87 -2.60
C GLY A 388 7.19 -1.50 -2.80
N ILE A 389 6.38 -1.63 -1.75
CA ILE A 389 5.01 -1.12 -1.74
C ILE A 389 5.03 0.34 -1.27
N ALA A 390 4.50 1.23 -2.11
CA ALA A 390 4.22 2.62 -1.77
C ALA A 390 2.85 2.69 -1.08
N VAL A 391 2.81 3.30 0.11
CA VAL A 391 1.57 3.63 0.82
C VAL A 391 1.38 5.14 0.75
N TRP A 392 0.24 5.57 0.23
CA TRP A 392 -0.13 6.98 0.11
C TRP A 392 -1.26 7.28 1.11
N HIS A 393 -1.14 8.34 1.91
CA HIS A 393 -2.25 8.93 2.66
C HIS A 393 -2.84 10.04 1.80
N VAL A 394 -4.13 9.98 1.50
CA VAL A 394 -4.86 10.93 0.66
C VAL A 394 -5.92 11.62 1.50
N ASP A 395 -6.11 12.93 1.30
CA ASP A 395 -7.25 13.70 1.75
C ASP A 395 -7.67 14.67 0.64
N GLU A 396 -8.73 14.37 -0.10
CA GLU A 396 -9.14 15.14 -1.29
C GLU A 396 -9.56 16.60 -1.00
N LEU A 397 -9.67 16.96 0.28
CA LEU A 397 -9.95 18.31 0.79
C LEU A 397 -8.70 19.04 1.34
N GLY A 398 -7.56 18.35 1.46
CA GLY A 398 -6.29 18.93 1.89
C GLY A 398 -5.67 19.87 0.87
N ASP A 399 -4.65 20.63 1.30
CA ASP A 399 -3.86 21.51 0.44
C ASP A 399 -2.46 20.94 0.25
N LYS A 400 -1.94 20.99 -0.98
CA LYS A 400 -0.57 20.58 -1.31
C LYS A 400 0.51 21.48 -0.70
N ASP A 401 0.14 22.70 -0.32
CA ASP A 401 1.01 23.69 0.32
C ASP A 401 0.84 23.74 1.85
N ASP A 402 -0.12 23.00 2.44
CA ASP A 402 -0.17 22.76 3.90
C ASP A 402 0.53 21.44 4.25
N GLN A 403 1.59 21.58 5.04
CA GLN A 403 2.60 20.55 5.26
C GLN A 403 2.49 19.91 6.65
N SER A 404 1.46 20.28 7.42
CA SER A 404 1.28 19.80 8.79
C SER A 404 1.05 18.28 8.84
N LEU A 405 2.05 17.56 9.36
CA LEU A 405 1.89 16.19 9.86
C LEU A 405 1.20 16.14 11.24
N ALA A 406 0.85 17.28 11.83
CA ALA A 406 0.20 17.35 13.13
C ALA A 406 -1.31 17.11 13.01
N ALA A 407 -1.87 16.40 14.00
CA ALA A 407 -3.27 16.01 14.00
C ALA A 407 -4.23 17.22 13.99
N ASN A 408 -5.12 17.29 13.00
CA ASN A 408 -6.08 18.36 12.79
C ASN A 408 -7.42 17.82 12.24
N PRO A 409 -8.58 18.38 12.62
CA PRO A 409 -9.89 17.98 12.12
C PRO A 409 -10.37 18.82 10.91
N SER A 410 -9.47 19.57 10.28
CA SER A 410 -9.78 20.74 9.44
C SER A 410 -9.26 20.63 8.00
N HIS A 411 -8.63 19.51 7.62
CA HIS A 411 -7.96 19.30 6.32
C HIS A 411 -6.75 20.23 6.11
N LEU A 412 -6.08 20.62 7.20
CA LEU A 412 -4.83 21.39 7.23
C LEU A 412 -3.65 20.41 7.13
N ASN A 413 -3.53 19.80 5.95
CA ASN A 413 -2.61 18.72 5.62
C ASN A 413 -2.58 18.49 4.09
N TYR A 414 -1.56 17.77 3.61
CA TYR A 414 -1.40 17.39 2.21
C TYR A 414 -2.66 16.78 1.57
N GLU A 415 -2.96 17.20 0.32
CA GLU A 415 -3.96 16.53 -0.54
C GLU A 415 -3.59 15.05 -0.79
N VAL A 416 -2.29 14.77 -0.90
CA VAL A 416 -1.72 13.41 -0.91
C VAL A 416 -0.26 13.43 -0.44
N THR A 417 0.13 12.49 0.43
CA THR A 417 1.54 12.21 0.76
C THR A 417 1.86 10.72 0.67
N LEU A 418 3.09 10.38 0.29
CA LEU A 418 3.69 9.09 0.59
C LEU A 418 3.91 8.99 2.11
N VAL A 419 3.58 7.85 2.70
CA VAL A 419 3.93 7.50 4.08
C VAL A 419 5.29 6.82 4.01
N GLN A 420 6.35 7.53 4.42
CA GLN A 420 7.72 7.04 4.28
C GLN A 420 8.04 5.97 5.34
N ALA A 421 8.37 4.76 4.91
CA ALA A 421 8.48 3.60 5.79
C ALA A 421 9.59 3.71 6.86
N ASP A 422 10.59 4.58 6.69
CA ASP A 422 11.66 4.83 7.68
C ASP A 422 11.34 5.94 8.71
N ASN A 423 10.16 6.56 8.62
CA ASN A 423 9.68 7.64 9.48
C ASN A 423 10.52 8.94 9.45
N ARG A 424 11.36 9.19 8.43
CA ARG A 424 12.09 10.47 8.35
C ARG A 424 11.25 11.64 7.87
N TRP A 425 10.26 11.37 7.02
CA TRP A 425 9.47 12.40 6.35
C TRP A 425 10.38 13.41 5.60
N ASP A 426 11.36 12.87 4.87
CA ASP A 426 12.43 13.60 4.17
C ASP A 426 11.88 14.57 3.11
N PHE A 427 10.67 14.35 2.56
CA PHE A 427 10.05 15.31 1.64
C PHE A 427 9.55 16.53 2.39
N GLN A 428 8.76 16.31 3.45
CA GLN A 428 8.22 17.30 4.38
C GLN A 428 9.32 18.14 5.02
N ASN A 429 10.36 17.47 5.50
CA ASN A 429 11.51 18.08 6.16
C ASN A 429 12.54 18.67 5.15
N ASN A 430 12.22 18.69 3.85
CA ASN A 430 13.04 19.30 2.78
C ASN A 430 14.48 18.75 2.69
N VAL A 431 14.65 17.48 3.04
CA VAL A 431 15.96 16.82 3.16
C VAL A 431 16.41 16.28 1.81
N ASN A 432 15.57 15.43 1.20
CA ASN A 432 15.84 14.82 -0.10
C ASN A 432 14.53 14.34 -0.76
N PRO A 433 14.47 14.18 -2.10
CA PRO A 433 13.23 13.86 -2.81
C PRO A 433 12.96 12.35 -2.92
N GLY A 434 13.71 11.49 -2.23
CA GLY A 434 13.52 10.04 -2.29
C GLY A 434 14.80 9.26 -1.99
N ASP A 435 14.68 8.30 -1.08
CA ASP A 435 15.71 7.41 -0.56
C ASP A 435 15.24 5.93 -0.73
N ARG A 436 16.14 4.94 -0.59
CA ARG A 436 15.80 3.53 -0.81
C ARG A 436 14.81 2.94 0.22
N PHE A 437 14.69 3.59 1.37
CA PHE A 437 13.96 3.13 2.55
C PHE A 437 12.51 3.63 2.61
N ASP A 438 12.10 4.58 1.76
CA ASP A 438 10.74 5.16 1.71
C ASP A 438 9.63 4.12 1.58
N LEU A 439 9.91 2.97 0.95
CA LEU A 439 8.92 1.97 0.57
C LEU A 439 8.88 0.77 1.54
N TYR A 440 7.70 0.17 1.68
CA TYR A 440 7.45 -1.00 2.51
C TYR A 440 7.88 -2.29 1.80
N TYR A 441 8.85 -3.01 2.36
CA TYR A 441 9.31 -4.31 1.86
C TYR A 441 9.96 -5.18 2.95
N GLN A 442 10.14 -6.48 2.68
CA GLN A 442 10.87 -7.41 3.54
C GLN A 442 12.38 -7.16 3.46
N GLY A 443 13.02 -6.93 4.60
CA GLY A 443 14.46 -6.64 4.64
C GLY A 443 14.83 -5.20 4.28
N ASN A 444 13.89 -4.26 4.42
CA ASN A 444 14.24 -2.85 4.58
C ASN A 444 15.01 -2.71 5.91
N ASP A 445 16.25 -2.24 5.84
CA ASP A 445 17.20 -2.16 6.95
C ASP A 445 17.27 -0.77 7.61
N ALA A 446 16.25 0.07 7.42
CA ALA A 446 16.14 1.37 8.07
C ALA A 446 15.96 1.29 9.59
N ALA A 447 16.64 2.19 10.31
CA ALA A 447 16.52 2.30 11.76
C ALA A 447 15.11 2.77 12.16
N GLY A 448 14.39 1.94 12.93
CA GLY A 448 13.02 2.21 13.36
C GLY A 448 11.93 1.53 12.52
N TYR A 449 12.24 1.06 11.31
CA TYR A 449 11.26 0.36 10.48
C TYR A 449 10.81 -0.96 11.13
N ALA A 450 9.51 -1.03 11.43
CA ALA A 450 8.92 -2.10 12.22
C ALA A 450 8.39 -3.30 11.41
N GLY A 451 8.65 -3.35 10.09
CA GLY A 451 8.12 -4.36 9.18
C GLY A 451 6.60 -4.27 8.92
N ARG A 452 5.97 -3.18 9.36
CA ARG A 452 4.52 -2.96 9.41
C ARG A 452 4.16 -1.47 9.47
N LEU A 453 2.89 -1.16 9.19
CA LEU A 453 2.24 0.15 9.37
C LEU A 453 0.91 -0.05 10.10
N ASP A 454 0.78 0.49 11.31
CA ASP A 454 -0.40 0.45 12.18
C ASP A 454 -0.49 1.71 13.08
N ASP A 455 -1.55 1.85 13.89
CA ASP A 455 -1.79 3.02 14.76
C ASP A 455 -0.74 3.25 15.89
N ALA A 456 0.20 2.32 16.05
CA ALA A 456 1.29 2.33 17.04
C ALA A 456 2.69 2.10 16.42
N SER A 457 2.81 2.03 15.09
CA SER A 457 4.12 2.00 14.40
C SER A 457 4.70 3.41 14.22
N THR A 458 5.94 3.48 13.74
CA THR A 458 6.58 4.73 13.29
C THR A 458 7.02 4.52 11.83
N PRO A 459 6.44 5.22 10.84
CA PRO A 459 5.29 6.13 10.95
C PRO A 459 4.00 5.39 11.36
N HIS A 460 2.99 6.13 11.83
CA HIS A 460 1.71 5.57 12.28
C HIS A 460 0.61 5.64 11.22
N ALA A 461 -0.35 4.72 11.28
CA ALA A 461 -1.48 4.60 10.34
C ALA A 461 -2.71 5.48 10.68
N ARG A 462 -2.58 6.48 11.56
CA ARG A 462 -3.70 7.28 12.08
C ARG A 462 -4.34 8.18 11.03
N TRP A 463 -5.61 8.52 11.23
CA TRP A 463 -6.27 9.56 10.45
C TRP A 463 -5.73 10.95 10.81
N TRP A 464 -5.94 11.94 9.93
CA TRP A 464 -5.45 13.30 10.16
C TRP A 464 -6.04 13.96 11.42
N ASP A 465 -7.23 13.56 11.89
CA ASP A 465 -7.77 14.02 13.18
C ASP A 465 -7.07 13.41 14.42
N GLY A 466 -6.06 12.56 14.22
CA GLY A 466 -5.28 11.86 15.25
C GLY A 466 -5.95 10.59 15.78
N SER A 467 -7.19 10.29 15.36
CA SER A 467 -7.89 9.07 15.75
C SER A 467 -7.24 7.83 15.14
N ALA A 468 -7.42 6.70 15.83
CA ALA A 468 -6.92 5.41 15.36
C ALA A 468 -7.69 5.00 14.11
N SER A 469 -6.99 4.59 13.05
CA SER A 469 -7.64 4.11 11.82
C SER A 469 -8.15 2.69 11.93
N GLY A 470 -7.53 1.86 12.79
CA GLY A 470 -7.74 0.42 12.81
C GLY A 470 -7.08 -0.30 11.62
N MET A 471 -6.29 0.40 10.80
CA MET A 471 -5.49 -0.21 9.76
C MET A 471 -4.25 -0.87 10.37
N SER A 472 -4.01 -2.13 10.01
CA SER A 472 -2.71 -2.79 10.20
C SER A 472 -2.29 -3.42 8.87
N LEU A 473 -1.09 -3.09 8.42
CA LEU A 473 -0.44 -3.63 7.23
C LEU A 473 0.92 -4.20 7.61
N GLY A 474 1.20 -5.45 7.27
CA GLY A 474 2.48 -6.10 7.58
C GLY A 474 2.74 -7.31 6.70
N THR A 475 3.74 -8.11 7.07
CA THR A 475 4.13 -9.31 6.29
C THR A 475 4.37 -8.99 4.80
N PHE A 476 4.99 -7.84 4.52
CA PHE A 476 5.41 -7.47 3.18
C PHE A 476 6.40 -8.52 2.63
N SER A 477 6.35 -8.81 1.34
CA SER A 477 7.35 -9.65 0.66
C SER A 477 8.65 -8.89 0.38
N ALA A 478 9.68 -9.59 -0.05
CA ALA A 478 10.84 -8.97 -0.70
C ALA A 478 10.42 -8.14 -1.93
N PRO A 479 11.20 -7.12 -2.33
CA PRO A 479 10.94 -6.33 -3.55
C PRO A 479 10.86 -7.20 -4.80
N GLY A 480 9.90 -6.91 -5.68
CA GLY A 480 9.71 -7.69 -6.90
C GLY A 480 8.54 -7.24 -7.76
N MET A 481 8.47 -7.76 -9.00
CA MET A 481 7.46 -7.36 -9.98
C MET A 481 6.02 -7.71 -9.57
N SER A 482 5.87 -8.68 -8.68
CA SER A 482 4.68 -8.90 -7.86
C SER A 482 5.14 -8.91 -6.40
N MET A 483 4.41 -8.20 -5.53
CA MET A 483 4.64 -8.18 -4.08
C MET A 483 3.35 -8.53 -3.36
N SER A 484 3.50 -9.15 -2.19
CA SER A 484 2.39 -9.42 -1.28
C SER A 484 2.51 -8.60 0.01
N PHE A 485 1.38 -8.31 0.62
CA PHE A 485 1.27 -7.80 1.99
C PHE A 485 0.08 -8.47 2.67
N LYS A 486 0.02 -8.39 4.00
CA LYS A 486 -1.10 -8.82 4.81
C LYS A 486 -1.72 -7.59 5.47
N SER A 487 -3.01 -7.33 5.22
CA SER A 487 -3.78 -6.46 6.10
C SER A 487 -4.38 -7.27 7.24
N GLU A 488 -4.47 -6.68 8.42
CA GLU A 488 -5.17 -7.24 9.58
C GLU A 488 -6.12 -6.18 10.17
N PRO A 489 -7.27 -6.58 10.74
CA PRO A 489 -8.11 -5.65 11.48
C PRO A 489 -7.41 -5.25 12.79
N GLY A 490 -7.17 -3.95 12.98
CA GLY A 490 -6.77 -3.39 14.27
C GLY A 490 -7.76 -3.80 15.37
N GLY A 491 -7.24 -4.26 16.51
CA GLY A 491 -8.04 -4.99 17.49
C GLY A 491 -9.10 -4.13 18.21
N GLY A 492 -10.29 -4.71 18.45
CA GLY A 492 -11.22 -4.19 19.45
C GLY A 492 -12.70 -4.49 19.24
N GLY A 493 -13.17 -4.63 18.00
CA GLY A 493 -14.61 -4.71 17.68
C GLY A 493 -15.01 -5.97 16.90
N LEU A 494 -16.20 -6.51 17.20
CA LEU A 494 -16.86 -7.44 16.28
C LEU A 494 -17.34 -6.67 15.04
N PRO A 495 -17.05 -7.14 13.81
CA PRO A 495 -17.53 -6.47 12.61
C PRO A 495 -19.07 -6.49 12.59
N ALA A 496 -19.65 -5.37 12.14
CA ALA A 496 -21.08 -5.28 11.91
C ALA A 496 -21.53 -6.37 10.91
N PRO A 497 -22.69 -7.03 11.13
CA PRO A 497 -23.25 -7.98 10.17
C PRO A 497 -23.43 -7.30 8.80
N LEU A 498 -22.87 -7.89 7.75
CA LEU A 498 -23.12 -7.42 6.40
C LEU A 498 -24.43 -8.04 5.91
N LEU A 499 -25.46 -7.20 5.79
CA LEU A 499 -26.72 -7.56 5.14
C LEU A 499 -26.42 -8.06 3.72
N ALA A 500 -27.11 -9.13 3.30
CA ALA A 500 -27.07 -9.58 1.91
C ALA A 500 -27.67 -8.52 0.99
N ALA A 501 -27.39 -8.59 -0.31
CA ALA A 501 -27.99 -7.69 -1.29
C ALA A 501 -29.54 -7.83 -1.33
N GLU A 502 -30.23 -6.78 -1.80
CA GLU A 502 -31.66 -6.54 -1.51
C GLU A 502 -32.55 -7.79 -1.58
N PRO A 503 -33.36 -8.05 -0.55
CA PRO A 503 -34.05 -9.31 -0.38
C PRO A 503 -35.17 -9.52 -1.40
N ALA A 504 -35.27 -10.75 -1.91
CA ALA A 504 -36.28 -11.14 -2.90
C ALA A 504 -37.70 -11.08 -2.31
N VAL A 505 -38.44 -10.02 -2.63
CA VAL A 505 -39.83 -9.83 -2.20
C VAL A 505 -40.72 -10.94 -2.78
N THR A 506 -41.06 -11.91 -1.95
CA THR A 506 -42.05 -12.94 -2.30
C THR A 506 -43.47 -12.33 -2.18
N PRO A 507 -44.40 -12.58 -3.13
CA PRO A 507 -45.76 -12.04 -3.06
C PRO A 507 -46.58 -12.55 -1.85
N GLY A 508 -46.41 -11.95 -0.66
CA GLY A 508 -47.00 -12.48 0.57
C GLY A 508 -46.78 -11.70 1.87
N ALA A 509 -46.70 -10.36 1.84
CA ALA A 509 -46.70 -9.47 3.03
C ALA A 509 -45.57 -9.65 4.08
N THR A 510 -44.56 -10.49 3.79
CA THR A 510 -43.35 -10.69 4.60
C THR A 510 -42.09 -10.33 3.81
N ASN A 511 -40.98 -10.11 4.51
CA ASN A 511 -39.66 -9.92 3.91
C ASN A 511 -38.59 -10.57 4.79
N THR A 512 -37.73 -11.42 4.23
CA THR A 512 -36.64 -12.08 4.96
C THR A 512 -35.32 -11.43 4.59
N ILE A 513 -34.77 -10.64 5.52
CA ILE A 513 -33.36 -10.24 5.40
C ILE A 513 -32.47 -11.41 5.80
N SER A 514 -31.33 -11.54 5.15
CA SER A 514 -30.25 -12.46 5.52
C SER A 514 -28.96 -11.66 5.66
N TRP A 515 -28.02 -12.13 6.49
CA TRP A 515 -26.75 -11.44 6.69
C TRP A 515 -25.58 -12.41 6.79
N SER A 516 -24.46 -12.01 6.22
CA SER A 516 -23.19 -12.71 6.42
C SER A 516 -22.52 -12.23 7.71
N GLN A 517 -22.04 -13.18 8.50
CA GLN A 517 -20.91 -12.94 9.38
C GLN A 517 -19.65 -13.20 8.55
N VAL A 518 -18.68 -12.30 8.60
CA VAL A 518 -17.35 -12.55 8.03
C VAL A 518 -16.63 -13.57 8.91
N SER A 519 -16.81 -14.86 8.60
CA SER A 519 -16.09 -15.95 9.27
C SER A 519 -14.69 -16.10 8.65
N PRO A 520 -13.61 -16.17 9.46
CA PRO A 520 -12.25 -16.23 8.93
C PRO A 520 -11.95 -17.59 8.28
N GLY A 521 -11.64 -17.58 6.97
CA GLY A 521 -10.92 -18.67 6.29
C GLY A 521 -11.65 -20.02 6.16
N GLY A 522 -12.77 -20.08 5.44
CA GLY A 522 -13.42 -21.34 5.07
C GLY A 522 -13.00 -21.87 3.68
N VAL A 523 -12.01 -22.76 3.62
CA VAL A 523 -11.72 -23.51 2.38
C VAL A 523 -12.72 -24.67 2.26
N ASN A 524 -13.50 -24.73 1.18
CA ASN A 524 -14.33 -25.91 0.90
C ASN A 524 -13.42 -27.11 0.56
N PRO A 525 -13.45 -28.21 1.33
CA PRO A 525 -12.71 -29.41 0.96
C PRO A 525 -13.33 -30.05 -0.28
N PRO A 526 -12.53 -30.60 -1.22
CA PRO A 526 -13.05 -31.41 -2.31
C PRO A 526 -13.73 -32.68 -1.76
N ALA A 527 -14.74 -33.18 -2.49
CA ALA A 527 -15.52 -34.33 -2.06
C ALA A 527 -14.66 -35.60 -1.87
N ALA A 528 -15.01 -36.41 -0.88
CA ALA A 528 -14.23 -37.60 -0.51
C ALA A 528 -14.23 -38.66 -1.63
N GLY A 529 -13.03 -39.03 -2.09
CA GLY A 529 -12.83 -40.04 -3.14
C GLY A 529 -11.56 -40.87 -2.91
N SER A 530 -11.72 -42.00 -2.20
CA SER A 530 -10.81 -43.17 -2.14
C SER A 530 -9.29 -42.93 -2.18
N LEU A 531 -8.63 -43.10 -1.03
CA LEU A 531 -7.24 -43.58 -0.99
C LEU A 531 -7.14 -45.00 -1.59
N PRO A 532 -5.94 -45.39 -2.05
CA PRO A 532 -5.35 -46.60 -1.46
C PRO A 532 -3.94 -46.37 -0.91
N ASN A 533 -3.58 -47.17 0.09
CA ASN A 533 -2.29 -47.11 0.77
C ASN A 533 -1.14 -47.67 -0.10
N SER A 534 0.05 -47.11 0.08
CA SER A 534 1.23 -47.94 0.36
C SER A 534 2.20 -47.19 1.28
N ALA A 535 2.56 -47.84 2.38
CA ALA A 535 3.63 -47.39 3.27
C ALA A 535 4.70 -48.49 3.31
N ALA A 536 5.95 -48.12 3.03
CA ALA A 536 7.12 -48.97 3.19
C ALA A 536 8.31 -48.08 3.54
N ALA A 537 8.96 -48.37 4.66
CA ALA A 537 10.21 -47.72 5.05
C ALA A 537 11.40 -48.52 4.54
N PHE A 538 12.58 -47.88 4.43
CA PHE A 538 13.85 -48.49 4.83
C PHE A 538 14.94 -47.42 5.05
N ASN A 539 15.89 -47.71 5.94
CA ASN A 539 17.04 -46.85 6.23
C ASN A 539 18.20 -47.11 5.23
N SER A 540 19.14 -46.15 5.11
CA SER A 540 20.56 -46.29 5.55
C SER A 540 21.60 -45.58 4.66
N GLU A 541 22.56 -44.92 5.33
CA GLU A 541 24.02 -44.91 5.03
C GLU A 541 24.59 -44.30 3.71
N VAL A 542 25.85 -43.81 3.64
CA VAL A 542 26.75 -43.15 4.63
C VAL A 542 27.97 -42.48 3.92
N SER A 543 28.74 -41.67 4.67
CA SER A 543 30.11 -41.15 4.39
C SER A 543 30.33 -40.00 3.39
N GLY A 544 31.31 -39.10 3.60
CA GLY A 544 32.08 -38.85 4.85
C GLY A 544 33.44 -38.15 4.71
N GLY A 545 34.03 -37.79 5.87
CA GLY A 545 35.45 -37.43 6.08
C GLY A 545 35.74 -35.95 6.41
N ARG A 546 36.83 -35.60 7.13
CA ARG A 546 37.64 -36.36 8.13
C ARG A 546 38.59 -35.41 8.92
N ASP A 547 39.19 -35.91 10.01
CA ASP A 547 40.39 -35.41 10.73
C ASP A 547 40.24 -34.09 11.55
N ALA A 548 40.92 -33.79 12.68
CA ALA A 548 41.79 -34.51 13.66
C ALA A 548 42.14 -33.53 14.84
N VAL A 549 42.65 -33.83 16.06
CA VAL A 549 42.88 -35.03 16.91
C VAL A 549 43.26 -34.59 18.37
N SER A 550 43.03 -35.44 19.39
CA SER A 550 43.57 -35.44 20.79
C SER A 550 43.11 -34.37 21.82
N GLY A 551 43.02 -34.65 23.14
CA GLY A 551 43.02 -35.97 23.82
C GLY A 551 43.15 -35.98 25.37
N ALA A 552 42.61 -37.05 26.00
CA ALA A 552 42.85 -37.63 27.35
C ALA A 552 42.49 -36.81 28.65
N GLY A 553 42.07 -37.41 29.77
CA GLY A 553 41.66 -38.81 30.04
C GLY A 553 41.42 -39.15 31.55
N LEU A 554 40.51 -40.11 31.82
CA LEU A 554 40.37 -41.18 32.88
C LEU A 554 41.17 -41.10 34.23
N GLU A 555 40.82 -41.74 35.36
CA GLU A 555 39.90 -42.87 35.68
C GLU A 555 39.38 -42.87 37.17
N ALA A 556 39.00 -44.02 37.78
CA ALA A 556 38.20 -44.12 39.03
C ALA A 556 38.72 -45.12 40.12
N GLY A 557 38.08 -45.18 41.32
CA GLY A 557 38.37 -46.18 42.39
C GLY A 557 37.47 -46.11 43.66
N SER A 558 37.29 -47.24 44.38
CA SER A 558 36.38 -47.45 45.56
C SER A 558 36.89 -48.56 46.53
N PRO A 559 36.09 -49.16 47.46
CA PRO A 559 35.69 -48.82 48.85
C PRO A 559 36.59 -49.57 49.91
N PRO A 560 36.20 -50.36 50.98
CA PRO A 560 34.96 -50.55 51.80
C PRO A 560 35.07 -50.82 53.36
N ILE A 561 33.95 -50.62 54.10
CA ILE A 561 33.35 -51.44 55.23
C ILE A 561 34.09 -51.68 56.59
N SER A 562 33.48 -51.25 57.73
CA SER A 562 32.99 -52.08 58.90
C SER A 562 32.86 -51.35 60.27
N LEU A 563 31.97 -51.85 61.16
CA LEU A 563 31.79 -51.57 62.61
C LEU A 563 32.35 -52.76 63.46
N PRO A 564 32.19 -52.93 64.82
CA PRO A 564 31.57 -52.11 65.89
C PRO A 564 32.30 -52.05 67.30
N GLY A 565 31.80 -51.23 68.24
CA GLY A 565 31.46 -51.66 69.63
C GLY A 565 32.42 -51.55 70.86
N ALA A 566 32.02 -50.70 71.83
CA ALA A 566 31.88 -50.97 73.30
C ALA A 566 33.05 -50.88 74.36
N VAL A 567 32.92 -49.88 75.26
CA VAL A 567 32.81 -49.97 76.76
C VAL A 567 34.07 -49.99 77.71
N THR A 568 33.95 -49.20 78.81
CA THR A 568 34.70 -49.15 80.10
C THR A 568 36.12 -48.52 80.24
N ALA A 569 36.46 -48.11 81.47
CA ALA A 569 37.68 -47.39 81.87
C ALA A 569 38.10 -47.68 83.34
N ARG A 570 39.39 -47.49 83.71
CA ARG A 570 39.86 -47.13 85.08
C ARG A 570 41.37 -46.77 85.17
N GLN A 571 41.78 -46.20 86.31
CA GLN A 571 43.13 -45.70 86.65
C GLN A 571 43.99 -46.71 87.43
N THR A 572 45.33 -46.55 87.40
CA THR A 572 46.35 -46.61 88.50
C THR A 572 47.76 -46.34 87.89
N GLY A 573 48.82 -45.91 88.59
CA GLY A 573 49.03 -45.40 89.96
C GLY A 573 50.53 -45.36 90.38
N GLN A 574 50.85 -44.72 91.53
CA GLN A 574 52.11 -44.76 92.34
C GLN A 574 53.28 -43.76 92.09
N SER A 575 54.07 -43.57 93.17
CA SER A 575 55.22 -42.65 93.44
C SER A 575 56.39 -43.49 94.08
N PRO A 576 57.41 -43.01 94.87
CA PRO A 576 57.82 -41.66 95.34
C PRO A 576 59.36 -41.34 95.44
N ALA A 577 59.67 -40.16 96.02
CA ALA A 577 60.79 -39.81 96.93
C ALA A 577 62.24 -39.49 96.43
N GLY A 578 62.84 -38.44 97.03
CA GLY A 578 64.26 -38.05 96.95
C GLY A 578 64.49 -36.54 97.21
N GLU A 579 65.36 -36.16 98.16
CA GLU A 579 65.59 -34.75 98.58
C GLU A 579 66.87 -34.13 98.00
N HIS A 580 66.80 -32.87 97.51
CA HIS A 580 67.60 -31.74 98.06
C HIS A 580 67.18 -30.39 97.46
N GLN A 581 67.22 -29.33 98.28
CA GLN A 581 67.15 -27.91 97.87
C GLN A 581 68.57 -27.32 97.78
N PRO A 582 68.82 -26.33 96.88
CA PRO A 582 68.70 -24.93 97.30
C PRO A 582 68.11 -23.95 96.25
N ALA A 583 67.70 -22.77 96.75
CA ALA A 583 67.19 -21.59 96.04
C ALA A 583 65.81 -21.75 95.32
N PRO A 584 64.84 -20.83 95.55
CA PRO A 584 63.55 -20.87 94.87
C PRO A 584 63.73 -20.44 93.40
N ALA A 585 63.49 -21.37 92.48
CA ALA A 585 63.58 -21.08 91.04
C ALA A 585 62.48 -20.09 90.61
N ARG A 586 62.87 -19.10 89.79
CA ARG A 586 61.98 -18.14 89.12
C ARG A 586 60.89 -18.92 88.36
N ALA A 587 59.61 -18.67 88.66
CA ALA A 587 58.49 -19.41 88.08
C ALA A 587 58.30 -19.06 86.60
N THR A 588 59.05 -19.71 85.71
CA THR A 588 58.95 -19.56 84.26
C THR A 588 57.62 -20.09 83.71
N LEU A 589 57.16 -19.45 82.63
CA LEU A 589 56.02 -19.90 81.83
C LEU A 589 56.17 -21.35 81.34
N PRO A 590 55.06 -22.02 80.94
CA PRO A 590 55.13 -23.24 80.15
C PRO A 590 56.02 -23.05 78.92
N PRO A 591 56.91 -24.00 78.56
CA PRO A 591 57.73 -23.89 77.37
C PRO A 591 56.84 -23.79 76.12
N GLY A 592 57.01 -22.71 75.35
CA GLY A 592 56.25 -22.45 74.11
C GLY A 592 55.57 -21.07 74.07
N ARG A 593 55.24 -20.46 75.22
CA ARG A 593 54.47 -19.21 75.23
C ARG A 593 55.30 -17.94 74.98
N GLY A 594 55.12 -17.29 73.83
CA GLY A 594 55.77 -16.04 73.47
C GLY A 594 54.91 -14.79 73.67
N ILE A 595 55.57 -13.62 73.61
CA ILE A 595 54.94 -12.31 73.48
C ILE A 595 55.50 -11.66 72.22
N VAL A 596 54.64 -11.32 71.26
CA VAL A 596 55.06 -10.75 69.98
C VAL A 596 54.73 -9.26 69.92
N ALA A 597 55.75 -8.45 70.26
CA ALA A 597 55.81 -6.99 70.06
C ALA A 597 54.52 -6.18 70.38
N PRO A 598 54.24 -5.89 71.66
CA PRO A 598 53.14 -5.00 72.04
C PRO A 598 53.41 -3.55 71.61
N ASP A 599 52.38 -2.85 71.12
CA ASP A 599 52.53 -1.47 70.63
C ASP A 599 52.66 -0.43 71.77
N GLN A 600 53.54 0.56 71.57
CA GLN A 600 53.91 1.60 72.52
C GLN A 600 53.07 2.87 72.32
N GLY A 601 51.78 2.81 72.71
CA GLY A 601 50.96 4.01 72.87
C GLY A 601 49.55 3.92 72.29
N GLY A 602 48.66 3.20 72.98
CA GLY A 602 47.23 3.20 72.66
C GLY A 602 46.60 4.58 72.83
N LYS A 603 46.50 5.34 71.72
CA LYS A 603 45.87 6.69 71.62
C LYS A 603 44.55 6.74 72.39
N MET A 604 44.28 7.89 73.01
CA MET A 604 42.93 8.20 73.52
C MET A 604 42.04 8.61 72.34
N SER A 605 41.39 7.62 71.72
CA SER A 605 40.13 7.88 71.01
C SER A 605 39.05 8.26 72.02
N SER A 606 38.14 9.14 71.63
CA SER A 606 36.84 9.26 72.29
C SER A 606 36.14 7.91 72.30
N ALA A 607 35.39 7.61 73.36
CA ALA A 607 34.61 6.37 73.43
C ALA A 607 33.80 6.15 72.14
N PRO A 608 33.92 4.99 71.49
CA PRO A 608 32.95 4.57 70.50
C PRO A 608 31.54 4.65 71.12
N GLY A 609 30.52 4.93 70.30
CA GLY A 609 29.14 4.75 70.74
C GLY A 609 28.93 3.31 71.21
N PRO A 610 27.98 3.05 72.13
CA PRO A 610 27.72 1.70 72.61
C PRO A 610 27.46 0.79 71.42
N LEU A 611 28.33 -0.20 71.23
CA LEU A 611 28.16 -1.27 70.26
C LEU A 611 26.80 -1.93 70.50
N SER A 612 26.14 -2.40 69.45
CA SER A 612 24.85 -3.13 69.59
C SER A 612 25.11 -4.58 69.99
N ALA A 613 25.96 -4.76 71.00
CA ALA A 613 26.69 -5.98 71.25
C ALA A 613 26.03 -6.86 72.31
N THR A 614 26.04 -8.16 72.03
CA THR A 614 25.65 -9.20 73.00
C THR A 614 26.82 -9.41 73.96
N SER A 615 26.54 -9.48 75.26
CA SER A 615 27.56 -9.84 76.26
C SER A 615 27.86 -11.33 76.15
N ILE A 616 29.11 -11.67 75.80
CA ILE A 616 29.61 -13.05 75.79
C ILE A 616 29.88 -13.50 77.23
N TRP A 617 30.54 -12.65 78.03
CA TRP A 617 30.96 -12.95 79.40
C TRP A 617 31.44 -11.68 80.12
N SER A 618 31.42 -11.68 81.46
CA SER A 618 31.96 -10.59 82.29
C SER A 618 32.49 -11.08 83.65
N GLU A 619 33.47 -10.34 84.21
CA GLU A 619 34.03 -10.51 85.55
C GLU A 619 34.11 -9.16 86.26
N SER A 620 33.58 -9.08 87.48
CA SER A 620 33.62 -7.88 88.34
C SER A 620 34.30 -8.13 89.69
N PHE A 621 34.99 -9.28 89.86
CA PHE A 621 35.79 -9.64 91.03
C PHE A 621 35.05 -9.73 92.39
N GLU A 622 33.75 -9.39 92.45
CA GLU A 622 32.88 -9.54 93.63
C GLU A 622 32.70 -11.00 94.07
N GLY A 623 32.89 -11.95 93.14
CA GLY A 623 32.71 -13.38 93.36
C GLY A 623 33.96 -14.12 93.86
N SER A 624 33.93 -15.44 93.75
CA SER A 624 35.10 -16.30 94.01
C SER A 624 36.11 -16.19 92.87
N PHE A 625 37.20 -15.45 93.08
CA PHE A 625 38.31 -15.34 92.13
C PHE A 625 39.52 -16.20 92.56
N PRO A 626 40.18 -16.97 91.66
CA PRO A 626 39.83 -17.16 90.25
C PRO A 626 38.56 -18.02 90.07
N GLY A 627 37.67 -17.54 89.18
CA GLY A 627 36.46 -18.27 88.78
C GLY A 627 36.71 -19.30 87.68
N THR A 628 35.67 -20.04 87.29
CA THR A 628 35.72 -21.01 86.20
C THR A 628 36.11 -20.34 84.88
N GLY A 629 37.17 -20.82 84.24
CA GLY A 629 37.69 -20.28 82.97
C GLY A 629 38.95 -19.43 83.11
N TRP A 630 39.31 -19.02 84.33
CA TRP A 630 40.58 -18.32 84.61
C TRP A 630 41.76 -19.29 84.79
N GLN A 631 42.93 -18.91 84.26
CA GLN A 631 44.23 -19.55 84.52
C GLN A 631 45.21 -18.48 85.04
N LEU A 632 45.84 -18.74 86.20
CA LEU A 632 46.78 -17.81 86.83
C LEU A 632 48.21 -18.35 86.79
N TYR A 633 49.19 -17.46 86.55
CA TYR A 633 50.63 -17.79 86.58
C TYR A 633 51.45 -16.67 87.23
N GLY A 634 52.70 -16.97 87.56
CA GLY A 634 53.58 -16.11 88.37
C GLY A 634 53.46 -16.38 89.87
N ASN A 635 54.37 -15.81 90.65
CA ASN A 635 54.33 -15.82 92.11
C ASN A 635 55.10 -14.59 92.65
N PRO A 636 54.44 -13.59 93.29
CA PRO A 636 52.99 -13.44 93.44
C PRO A 636 52.22 -13.33 92.11
N THR A 637 50.89 -13.42 92.16
CA THR A 637 50.02 -13.48 90.97
C THR A 637 48.76 -12.60 91.13
N TRP A 638 47.82 -12.66 90.19
CA TRP A 638 46.58 -11.88 90.27
C TRP A 638 45.59 -12.40 91.32
N GLY A 639 44.89 -11.52 92.01
CA GLY A 639 43.80 -11.87 92.94
C GLY A 639 42.88 -10.71 93.28
N ALA A 640 41.65 -11.01 93.70
CA ALA A 640 40.68 -9.97 94.05
C ALA A 640 41.00 -9.31 95.40
N THR A 641 41.14 -7.99 95.44
CA THR A 641 41.38 -7.16 96.64
C THR A 641 40.27 -6.15 96.86
N GLY A 642 40.09 -5.64 98.08
CA GLY A 642 39.11 -4.59 98.41
C GLY A 642 39.68 -3.18 98.54
N VAL A 643 41.02 -3.01 98.42
CA VAL A 643 41.72 -1.76 98.74
C VAL A 643 41.38 -0.65 97.75
N ASP A 644 41.62 -0.88 96.45
CA ASP A 644 41.20 0.00 95.36
C ASP A 644 40.30 -0.78 94.39
N LYS A 645 39.37 -0.07 93.75
CA LYS A 645 38.30 -0.61 92.88
C LYS A 645 37.58 0.53 92.15
N TYR A 646 37.05 0.23 90.98
CA TYR A 646 36.23 1.15 90.20
C TYR A 646 34.75 1.04 90.61
N ALA A 647 34.25 -0.18 90.74
CA ALA A 647 32.88 -0.49 91.15
C ALA A 647 32.85 -1.48 92.33
N GLY A 648 31.64 -1.84 92.78
CA GLY A 648 31.43 -2.90 93.77
C GLY A 648 32.22 -2.75 95.08
N SER A 649 32.78 -3.87 95.52
CA SER A 649 33.46 -4.08 96.81
C SER A 649 34.91 -4.55 96.63
N ARG A 650 35.27 -5.05 95.44
CA ARG A 650 36.55 -5.68 95.09
C ARG A 650 36.99 -5.30 93.67
N SER A 651 38.28 -5.44 93.38
CA SER A 651 38.84 -5.45 92.02
C SER A 651 39.98 -6.47 91.92
N GLY A 652 40.40 -6.86 90.72
CA GLY A 652 41.59 -7.66 90.50
C GLY A 652 42.87 -6.85 90.71
N TRP A 653 43.86 -7.43 91.40
CA TRP A 653 45.16 -6.80 91.66
C TRP A 653 46.31 -7.79 91.43
N CYS A 654 47.44 -7.31 90.89
CA CYS A 654 48.51 -8.15 90.38
C CYS A 654 49.43 -8.82 91.43
N GLY A 655 49.30 -8.49 92.72
CA GLY A 655 50.24 -8.85 93.79
C GLY A 655 49.77 -9.86 94.84
N THR A 656 48.73 -10.66 94.58
CA THR A 656 48.20 -11.62 95.57
C THR A 656 49.17 -12.76 95.89
N SER A 657 48.90 -13.44 97.02
CA SER A 657 49.72 -14.43 97.74
C SER A 657 50.78 -13.84 98.69
N GLY A 658 50.32 -12.99 99.62
CA GLY A 658 51.07 -12.63 100.84
C GLY A 658 51.51 -11.17 100.94
N LEU A 659 51.37 -10.39 99.86
CA LEU A 659 51.54 -8.94 99.90
C LEU A 659 50.22 -8.24 100.27
N ALA A 660 50.33 -7.02 100.79
CA ALA A 660 49.19 -6.11 101.01
C ALA A 660 49.42 -4.84 100.17
N PRO A 661 48.42 -4.35 99.39
CA PRO A 661 48.64 -3.32 98.37
C PRO A 661 49.23 -2.00 98.87
N GLU A 662 49.01 -1.66 100.14
CA GLU A 662 49.62 -0.51 100.81
C GLU A 662 51.16 -0.56 100.93
N ASN A 663 51.78 -1.73 100.72
CA ASN A 663 53.23 -1.91 100.75
C ASN A 663 53.88 -1.92 99.35
N GLY A 664 53.09 -1.83 98.27
CA GLY A 664 53.54 -1.98 96.89
C GLY A 664 53.43 -3.42 96.35
N TYR A 665 53.96 -3.63 95.15
CA TYR A 665 54.21 -4.97 94.59
C TYR A 665 55.60 -5.47 94.97
N GLY A 666 56.13 -6.49 94.29
CA GLY A 666 57.50 -6.96 94.45
C GLY A 666 58.32 -6.83 93.16
N ASN A 667 59.63 -6.68 93.30
CA ASN A 667 60.57 -6.72 92.18
C ASN A 667 60.52 -8.10 91.47
N ASP A 668 60.96 -8.16 90.22
CA ASP A 668 61.09 -9.37 89.39
C ASP A 668 59.75 -10.14 89.13
N MET A 669 58.60 -9.49 89.29
CA MET A 669 57.29 -10.11 89.07
C MET A 669 57.00 -10.40 87.60
N ASN A 670 56.19 -11.43 87.37
CA ASN A 670 55.65 -11.79 86.06
C ASN A 670 54.28 -12.46 86.28
N ALA A 671 53.31 -11.68 86.76
CA ALA A 671 51.98 -12.12 87.15
C ALA A 671 51.05 -12.14 85.92
N TRP A 672 50.47 -13.30 85.61
CA TRP A 672 49.52 -13.46 84.50
C TRP A 672 48.15 -13.92 84.99
N MET A 673 47.09 -13.43 84.35
CA MET A 673 45.77 -14.03 84.38
C MET A 673 45.21 -14.16 82.96
N LEU A 674 44.78 -15.35 82.58
CA LEU A 674 44.27 -15.71 81.25
C LEU A 674 42.81 -16.17 81.36
N TYR A 675 41.98 -15.76 80.41
CA TYR A 675 40.60 -16.23 80.27
C TYR A 675 40.38 -16.83 78.87
N GLY A 676 39.92 -18.08 78.80
CA GLY A 676 39.57 -18.76 77.53
C GLY A 676 39.89 -20.26 77.50
N PRO A 677 39.61 -20.95 76.37
CA PRO A 677 39.11 -20.36 75.12
C PRO A 677 37.61 -20.03 75.17
N PHE A 678 37.23 -18.95 74.48
CA PHE A 678 35.84 -18.67 74.08
C PHE A 678 35.75 -18.55 72.54
N SER A 679 34.53 -18.45 72.00
CA SER A 679 34.28 -18.39 70.55
C SER A 679 33.78 -17.02 70.13
N LEU A 680 34.25 -16.55 68.96
CA LEU A 680 33.74 -15.39 68.21
C LEU A 680 33.11 -15.80 66.87
N ALA A 681 32.82 -17.10 66.67
CA ALA A 681 32.11 -17.60 65.49
C ALA A 681 30.78 -16.85 65.26
N GLY A 682 30.50 -16.46 64.02
CA GLY A 682 29.30 -15.69 63.66
C GLY A 682 29.28 -14.22 64.07
N SER A 683 30.38 -13.67 64.61
CA SER A 683 30.46 -12.24 65.00
C SER A 683 30.86 -11.35 63.82
N SER A 684 30.22 -10.19 63.68
CA SER A 684 30.60 -9.13 62.72
C SER A 684 31.61 -8.13 63.30
N GLY A 685 31.57 -7.93 64.62
CA GLY A 685 32.51 -7.13 65.42
C GLY A 685 32.70 -7.75 66.81
N ALA A 686 33.84 -7.52 67.46
CA ALA A 686 34.10 -8.05 68.81
C ALA A 686 35.07 -7.17 69.61
N GLY A 687 34.85 -7.07 70.93
CA GLY A 687 35.68 -6.26 71.82
C GLY A 687 35.61 -6.68 73.28
N MET A 688 36.71 -6.45 74.01
CA MET A 688 36.77 -6.56 75.47
C MET A 688 36.86 -5.16 76.08
N SER A 689 35.89 -4.78 76.90
CA SER A 689 35.99 -3.60 77.78
C SER A 689 36.50 -4.00 79.17
N PHE A 690 37.20 -3.08 79.83
CA PHE A 690 37.62 -3.20 81.23
C PHE A 690 37.99 -1.82 81.79
N TRP A 691 38.07 -1.71 83.11
CA TRP A 691 38.67 -0.56 83.81
C TRP A 691 40.01 -0.97 84.40
N TYR A 692 41.02 -0.09 84.37
CA TYR A 692 42.31 -0.33 85.02
C TYR A 692 42.83 0.91 85.74
N LYS A 693 43.69 0.67 86.73
CA LYS A 693 44.48 1.68 87.44
C LYS A 693 45.88 1.08 87.63
N ASN A 694 46.94 1.82 87.28
CA ASN A 694 48.31 1.30 87.32
C ASN A 694 49.23 2.29 88.02
N LEU A 695 49.96 1.87 89.06
CA LEU A 695 51.01 2.66 89.70
C LEU A 695 52.31 1.86 89.65
N SER A 696 53.05 1.94 88.56
CA SER A 696 54.30 1.19 88.37
C SER A 696 55.48 2.10 88.02
N GLU A 697 56.72 1.62 88.15
CA GLU A 697 57.90 2.39 87.75
C GLU A 697 57.89 2.67 86.23
N SER A 698 58.05 3.93 85.86
CA SER A 698 57.81 4.40 84.49
C SER A 698 58.92 3.98 83.54
N GLY A 699 58.58 3.21 82.50
CA GLY A 699 59.54 2.64 81.54
C GLY A 699 60.21 1.33 81.99
N HIS A 700 60.06 0.95 83.26
CA HIS A 700 60.61 -0.28 83.84
C HIS A 700 59.55 -1.37 83.98
N ASP A 701 58.39 -1.03 84.56
CA ASP A 701 57.39 -1.99 85.00
C ASP A 701 56.08 -1.85 84.21
N TYR A 702 55.61 -2.95 83.64
CA TYR A 702 54.61 -2.95 82.57
C TYR A 702 53.34 -3.74 82.90
N PHE A 703 52.19 -3.09 82.78
CA PHE A 703 50.89 -3.74 82.67
C PHE A 703 50.52 -3.94 81.19
N ARG A 704 50.00 -5.12 80.84
CA ARG A 704 49.61 -5.50 79.46
C ARG A 704 48.22 -6.11 79.41
N TRP A 705 47.55 -5.93 78.28
CA TRP A 705 46.35 -6.67 77.88
C TRP A 705 46.51 -7.17 76.44
N MET A 706 46.20 -8.46 76.22
CA MET A 706 46.60 -9.22 75.03
C MET A 706 45.55 -10.27 74.65
N ALA A 707 45.56 -10.73 73.40
CA ALA A 707 44.76 -11.83 72.88
C ALA A 707 45.63 -12.89 72.18
N SER A 708 45.07 -14.09 72.01
CA SER A 708 45.68 -15.24 71.31
C SER A 708 44.59 -16.10 70.64
N VAL A 709 44.96 -16.85 69.59
CA VAL A 709 44.10 -17.83 68.88
C VAL A 709 44.61 -19.27 68.95
N ASP A 710 45.77 -19.49 69.56
CA ASP A 710 46.41 -20.78 69.77
C ASP A 710 46.54 -21.11 71.28
N GLY A 711 46.47 -20.10 72.14
CA GLY A 711 46.67 -20.22 73.57
C GLY A 711 48.15 -20.22 73.99
N GLU A 712 49.07 -20.02 73.04
CA GLU A 712 50.52 -20.03 73.21
C GLU A 712 51.15 -18.64 73.05
N ASP A 713 50.97 -17.99 71.89
CA ASP A 713 51.52 -16.66 71.60
C ASP A 713 50.50 -15.54 71.84
N TYR A 714 50.93 -14.47 72.51
CA TYR A 714 50.06 -13.37 72.94
C TYR A 714 50.45 -12.01 72.34
N TYR A 715 49.44 -11.27 71.89
CA TYR A 715 49.54 -10.06 71.06
C TYR A 715 48.63 -8.95 71.61
N GLY A 716 49.09 -7.70 71.70
CA GLY A 716 48.28 -6.62 72.29
C GLY A 716 49.03 -5.33 72.60
N TYR A 717 48.73 -4.72 73.75
CA TYR A 717 49.22 -3.41 74.16
C TYR A 717 49.84 -3.43 75.57
N GLN A 718 50.67 -2.44 75.88
CA GLN A 718 51.26 -2.24 77.21
C GLN A 718 51.24 -0.79 77.68
N VAL A 719 51.31 -0.59 79.01
CA VAL A 719 51.48 0.71 79.70
C VAL A 719 52.44 0.56 80.88
N SER A 720 53.10 1.65 81.27
CA SER A 720 53.92 1.77 82.48
C SER A 720 53.75 3.16 83.10
N GLY A 721 54.26 3.35 84.33
CA GLY A 721 54.23 4.63 85.04
C GLY A 721 52.99 4.84 85.91
N ASP A 722 52.84 6.07 86.43
CA ASP A 722 51.71 6.45 87.29
C ASP A 722 50.44 6.80 86.50
N HIS A 723 49.41 5.98 86.70
CA HIS A 723 48.03 6.14 86.26
C HIS A 723 47.10 5.98 87.47
N ASN A 724 47.32 6.77 88.54
CA ASN A 724 46.55 6.76 89.82
C ASN A 724 45.02 6.94 89.70
N SER A 725 44.48 7.18 88.51
CA SER A 725 43.05 7.26 88.23
C SER A 725 42.57 6.06 87.42
N TRP A 726 41.41 5.52 87.80
CA TRP A 726 40.73 4.47 87.02
C TRP A 726 40.41 4.95 85.61
N ARG A 727 40.72 4.11 84.62
CA ARG A 727 40.63 4.39 83.19
C ARG A 727 39.94 3.23 82.48
N SER A 728 38.87 3.53 81.75
CA SER A 728 38.26 2.54 80.85
C SER A 728 39.18 2.30 79.64
N LYS A 729 39.23 1.05 79.19
CA LYS A 729 39.75 0.66 77.89
C LYS A 729 38.78 -0.27 77.19
N VAL A 730 38.74 -0.16 75.87
CA VAL A 730 38.20 -1.16 74.96
C VAL A 730 39.36 -1.70 74.15
N PHE A 731 39.52 -3.01 74.14
CA PHE A 731 40.44 -3.75 73.30
C PHE A 731 39.65 -4.33 72.13
N ASP A 732 39.89 -3.77 70.95
CA ASP A 732 39.28 -4.18 69.69
C ASP A 732 39.82 -5.56 69.27
N LEU A 733 38.96 -6.58 69.28
CA LEU A 733 39.32 -7.95 68.87
C LEU A 733 39.12 -8.15 67.37
N SER A 734 38.48 -7.21 66.67
CA SER A 734 38.44 -7.15 65.22
C SER A 734 39.72 -6.56 64.61
N ASN A 735 40.62 -5.98 65.42
CA ASN A 735 41.90 -5.41 65.00
C ASN A 735 42.98 -5.45 66.11
N VAL A 736 43.41 -6.67 66.50
CA VAL A 736 44.50 -6.87 67.47
C VAL A 736 45.86 -6.54 66.81
N PRO A 737 46.76 -5.77 67.47
CA PRO A 737 48.10 -5.49 66.95
C PRO A 737 48.86 -6.77 66.53
N THR A 738 49.43 -6.77 65.33
CA THR A 738 50.18 -7.88 64.71
C THR A 738 49.36 -9.16 64.42
N LEU A 739 48.35 -9.50 65.22
CA LEU A 739 47.52 -10.70 65.07
C LEU A 739 46.30 -10.51 64.14
N GLY A 740 45.79 -9.28 64.00
CA GLY A 740 44.70 -8.92 63.10
C GLY A 740 43.30 -9.22 63.66
N ASN A 741 42.39 -9.64 62.77
CA ASN A 741 40.96 -9.77 63.07
C ASN A 741 40.61 -11.16 63.62
N LEU A 742 39.98 -11.19 64.82
CA LEU A 742 39.57 -12.41 65.52
C LEU A 742 38.08 -12.75 65.34
N ASN A 743 37.32 -11.98 64.57
CA ASN A 743 35.93 -12.28 64.26
C ASN A 743 35.85 -13.62 63.50
N GLY A 744 34.85 -14.44 63.83
CA GLY A 744 34.69 -15.77 63.24
C GLY A 744 35.60 -16.86 63.83
N LYS A 745 36.58 -16.55 64.68
CA LYS A 745 37.46 -17.56 65.30
C LYS A 745 36.70 -18.36 66.36
N THR A 746 36.84 -19.68 66.35
CA THR A 746 36.16 -20.60 67.27
C THR A 746 36.85 -20.76 68.63
N GLN A 747 38.12 -20.36 68.73
CA GLN A 747 38.92 -20.39 69.96
C GLN A 747 39.73 -19.08 70.05
N VAL A 748 39.49 -18.32 71.11
CA VAL A 748 40.18 -17.07 71.45
C VAL A 748 40.47 -17.07 72.95
N TRP A 749 41.68 -16.64 73.32
CA TRP A 749 42.09 -16.38 74.70
C TRP A 749 42.38 -14.90 74.89
N LEU A 750 42.12 -14.41 76.09
CA LEU A 750 42.53 -13.08 76.55
C LEU A 750 43.49 -13.23 77.72
N ALA A 751 44.47 -12.33 77.82
CA ALA A 751 45.49 -12.35 78.85
C ALA A 751 45.78 -10.94 79.38
N PHE A 752 45.91 -10.84 80.70
CA PHE A 752 46.46 -9.68 81.38
C PHE A 752 47.77 -10.08 82.07
N GLN A 753 48.77 -9.22 81.97
CA GLN A 753 50.11 -9.45 82.52
C GLN A 753 50.56 -8.21 83.29
N PHE A 754 51.16 -8.40 84.46
CA PHE A 754 51.99 -7.40 85.12
C PHE A 754 53.42 -7.94 85.24
N VAL A 755 54.40 -7.17 84.76
CA VAL A 755 55.83 -7.46 84.89
C VAL A 755 56.51 -6.31 85.61
N SER A 756 57.38 -6.64 86.56
CA SER A 756 58.35 -5.70 87.12
C SER A 756 59.79 -6.17 86.89
N ASP A 757 60.73 -5.23 86.90
CA ASP A 757 62.16 -5.52 86.88
C ASP A 757 62.78 -5.52 88.30
N GLY A 758 64.10 -5.37 88.40
CA GLY A 758 64.82 -5.39 89.67
C GLY A 758 64.80 -4.08 90.48
N THR A 759 64.18 -3.00 90.00
CA THR A 759 64.16 -1.67 90.65
C THR A 759 62.94 -1.41 91.56
N ASP A 760 62.78 -0.21 92.11
CA ASP A 760 62.23 0.02 93.47
C ASP A 760 60.69 -0.03 93.53
N SER A 761 60.12 -1.19 93.85
CA SER A 761 58.67 -1.41 94.03
C SER A 761 58.06 -0.86 95.33
N GLY A 762 58.73 0.07 96.01
CA GLY A 762 58.29 0.66 97.28
C GLY A 762 56.87 1.28 97.27
N PRO A 763 56.29 1.60 98.44
CA PRO A 763 54.85 1.78 98.66
C PRO A 763 54.14 2.93 97.91
N ALA A 764 54.87 3.71 97.10
CA ALA A 764 54.28 4.62 96.12
C ALA A 764 53.74 3.88 94.87
N TYR A 765 54.32 2.72 94.55
CA TYR A 765 54.01 1.93 93.36
C TYR A 765 53.20 0.69 93.74
N GLN A 766 51.88 0.80 93.65
CA GLN A 766 50.94 -0.27 94.01
C GLN A 766 50.69 -1.28 92.89
N GLY A 767 51.23 -1.06 91.68
CA GLY A 767 51.11 -1.98 90.55
C GLY A 767 49.76 -1.84 89.82
N ALA A 768 49.34 -2.90 89.14
CA ALA A 768 48.13 -2.89 88.34
C ALA A 768 46.90 -3.43 89.10
N TYR A 769 45.84 -2.64 89.07
CA TYR A 769 44.48 -3.03 89.40
C TYR A 769 43.62 -3.05 88.12
N ILE A 770 42.62 -3.93 88.09
CA ILE A 770 41.69 -4.13 86.98
C ILE A 770 40.29 -4.48 87.50
N ASP A 771 39.25 -3.97 86.86
CA ASP A 771 37.87 -4.08 87.31
C ASP A 771 36.88 -4.07 86.12
N ASP A 772 35.64 -4.50 86.36
CA ASP A 772 34.51 -4.54 85.40
C ASP A 772 34.93 -4.98 83.98
N ILE A 773 35.47 -6.20 83.85
CA ILE A 773 35.85 -6.80 82.56
C ILE A 773 34.59 -7.33 81.87
N ALA A 774 34.35 -6.98 80.61
CA ALA A 774 33.28 -7.55 79.80
C ALA A 774 33.72 -7.83 78.36
N ILE A 775 33.37 -8.99 77.84
CA ILE A 775 33.59 -9.42 76.45
C ILE A 775 32.25 -9.32 75.72
N SER A 776 32.23 -8.67 74.56
CA SER A 776 31.00 -8.45 73.79
C SER A 776 31.22 -8.57 72.28
N ASN A 777 30.19 -8.98 71.55
CA ASN A 777 30.22 -9.10 70.10
C ASN A 777 28.98 -8.53 69.41
N GLU A 778 29.15 -8.02 68.21
CA GLU A 778 28.06 -7.71 67.29
C GLU A 778 27.72 -8.95 66.46
N ALA A 779 26.44 -9.23 66.29
CA ALA A 779 25.98 -10.39 65.52
C ALA A 779 26.23 -10.18 64.03
N GLY A 780 26.69 -11.23 63.34
CA GLY A 780 26.75 -11.26 61.87
C GLY A 780 25.35 -11.17 61.29
N GLY A 781 25.12 -10.20 60.40
CA GLY A 781 23.89 -10.13 59.62
C GLY A 781 23.82 -11.27 58.60
N SER A 782 22.66 -11.89 58.46
CA SER A 782 22.37 -12.90 57.43
C SER A 782 21.70 -12.25 56.21
N ALA A 783 21.84 -12.87 55.05
CA ALA A 783 20.92 -12.65 53.92
C ALA A 783 19.59 -13.40 54.17
N ASP A 784 18.53 -13.01 53.46
CA ASP A 784 17.22 -13.67 53.48
C ASP A 784 16.49 -13.33 52.16
N LEU A 785 16.69 -14.14 51.11
CA LEU A 785 16.11 -13.92 49.78
C LEU A 785 14.74 -14.60 49.67
N ALA A 786 13.70 -13.78 49.66
CA ALA A 786 12.35 -14.28 49.44
C ALA A 786 11.83 -13.95 48.05
N VAL A 787 10.95 -14.81 47.53
CA VAL A 787 10.19 -14.49 46.31
C VAL A 787 9.25 -13.31 46.59
N TYR A 788 9.41 -12.22 45.81
CA TYR A 788 8.75 -10.94 46.10
C TYR A 788 7.54 -10.66 45.22
N LYS A 789 6.56 -9.95 45.78
CA LYS A 789 5.44 -9.38 45.03
C LYS A 789 5.38 -7.85 45.22
N PRO A 790 5.88 -7.06 44.26
CA PRO A 790 5.69 -5.61 44.21
C PRO A 790 4.23 -5.18 44.43
N SER A 791 4.02 -3.99 44.99
CA SER A 791 2.69 -3.48 45.37
C SER A 791 1.77 -3.23 44.17
N ASN A 792 2.35 -2.87 43.03
CA ASN A 792 1.72 -2.67 41.73
C ASN A 792 1.46 -3.97 40.94
N TRP A 793 1.84 -5.14 41.47
CA TRP A 793 1.64 -6.45 40.82
C TRP A 793 0.50 -7.24 41.48
N ASN A 794 -0.35 -7.88 40.68
CA ASN A 794 -1.48 -8.67 41.19
C ASN A 794 -1.06 -10.01 41.82
N ASN A 795 0.12 -10.53 41.49
CA ASN A 795 0.64 -11.82 41.96
C ASN A 795 2.17 -11.86 41.83
N THR A 796 2.82 -12.77 42.58
CA THR A 796 4.29 -12.92 42.68
C THR A 796 4.96 -13.26 41.34
N ILE A 797 4.32 -14.10 40.52
CA ILE A 797 4.68 -14.28 39.11
C ILE A 797 3.51 -13.71 38.30
N PRO A 798 3.50 -12.40 37.95
CA PRO A 798 2.44 -11.86 37.09
C PRO A 798 2.47 -12.56 35.72
N VAL A 799 1.30 -12.70 35.10
CA VAL A 799 1.20 -13.13 33.69
C VAL A 799 0.23 -12.23 32.96
N GLY A 800 0.69 -11.64 31.86
CA GLY A 800 -0.10 -10.78 30.98
C GLY A 800 -0.16 -11.30 29.55
N THR A 801 -1.00 -10.65 28.74
CA THR A 801 -1.11 -10.84 27.28
C THR A 801 -0.39 -9.73 26.49
N SER A 802 0.42 -8.92 27.18
CA SER A 802 1.15 -7.77 26.62
C SER A 802 2.49 -7.64 27.35
N LEU A 803 3.53 -7.20 26.63
CA LEU A 803 4.84 -6.90 27.20
C LEU A 803 4.75 -5.64 28.08
N LEU A 804 5.08 -5.76 29.37
CA LEU A 804 5.22 -4.62 30.28
C LEU A 804 6.66 -4.48 30.79
N GLY A 805 6.96 -3.29 31.32
CA GLY A 805 8.17 -3.02 32.08
C GLY A 805 7.98 -3.28 33.58
N GLN A 806 9.07 -3.43 34.32
CA GLN A 806 9.08 -3.72 35.76
C GLN A 806 8.20 -2.77 36.60
N ALA A 807 8.22 -1.48 36.26
CA ALA A 807 7.50 -0.42 36.97
C ALA A 807 6.00 -0.29 36.60
N ALA A 808 5.54 -0.96 35.54
CA ALA A 808 4.12 -0.91 35.14
C ALA A 808 3.20 -1.63 36.14
N ALA A 809 1.89 -1.38 36.06
CA ALA A 809 0.89 -2.06 36.87
C ALA A 809 0.55 -3.44 36.26
N HIS A 810 0.99 -4.50 36.92
CA HIS A 810 0.78 -5.89 36.50
C HIS A 810 -0.58 -6.39 36.99
N SER A 811 -1.66 -5.89 36.40
CA SER A 811 -3.04 -6.14 36.83
C SER A 811 -3.73 -7.32 36.14
N SER A 812 -3.17 -7.85 35.05
CA SER A 812 -3.77 -8.90 34.21
C SER A 812 -4.11 -10.19 34.97
N ALA A 813 -5.40 -10.47 35.09
CA ALA A 813 -5.93 -11.78 35.45
C ALA A 813 -6.60 -12.42 34.22
N GLY A 814 -6.64 -13.75 34.17
CA GLY A 814 -7.21 -14.50 33.05
C GLY A 814 -8.73 -14.35 32.86
N PRO A 815 -9.33 -15.03 31.87
CA PRO A 815 -8.80 -16.21 31.17
C PRO A 815 -7.63 -15.93 30.22
N TYR A 816 -6.68 -16.86 30.21
CA TYR A 816 -5.65 -16.97 29.17
C TYR A 816 -6.09 -18.02 28.16
N TYR A 817 -5.79 -17.82 26.88
CA TYR A 817 -6.26 -18.67 25.79
C TYR A 817 -5.12 -19.37 25.04
N ASN A 818 -5.39 -20.59 24.56
CA ASN A 818 -4.39 -21.47 23.95
C ASN A 818 -3.85 -21.02 22.56
N ASN A 819 -4.11 -19.78 22.17
CA ASN A 819 -3.63 -19.11 20.96
C ASN A 819 -2.87 -17.80 21.25
N GLN A 820 -2.67 -17.44 22.51
CA GLN A 820 -2.01 -16.20 22.93
C GLN A 820 -0.53 -16.43 23.27
N THR A 821 0.35 -15.53 22.82
CA THR A 821 1.64 -15.32 23.49
C THR A 821 1.37 -14.65 24.83
N LEU A 822 1.94 -15.21 25.90
CA LEU A 822 1.85 -14.68 27.25
C LEU A 822 3.19 -14.06 27.65
N TYR A 823 3.18 -13.22 28.69
CA TYR A 823 4.34 -12.51 29.21
C TYR A 823 4.39 -12.68 30.72
N PHE A 824 5.55 -12.96 31.31
CA PHE A 824 5.71 -13.05 32.77
C PHE A 824 6.85 -12.16 33.29
N ASN A 825 6.77 -11.81 34.57
CA ASN A 825 7.88 -11.21 35.32
C ASN A 825 8.13 -12.00 36.62
N TRP A 826 9.22 -11.69 37.32
CA TRP A 826 9.53 -12.22 38.65
C TRP A 826 10.24 -11.16 39.48
N ALA A 827 10.17 -11.28 40.80
CA ALA A 827 10.95 -10.46 41.72
C ALA A 827 11.48 -11.26 42.91
N ALA A 828 12.61 -10.83 43.45
CA ALA A 828 13.24 -11.32 44.67
C ALA A 828 13.52 -10.15 45.61
N VAL A 829 13.32 -10.31 46.91
CA VAL A 829 13.61 -9.29 47.94
C VAL A 829 14.58 -9.87 48.96
N ASN A 830 15.56 -9.07 49.39
CA ASN A 830 16.39 -9.44 50.52
C ASN A 830 15.79 -8.84 51.81
N GLN A 831 15.14 -9.68 52.62
CA GLN A 831 14.57 -9.33 53.93
C GLN A 831 15.63 -9.30 55.04
N GLY A 832 16.84 -9.80 54.74
CA GLY A 832 17.94 -9.96 55.68
C GLY A 832 18.66 -8.66 56.01
N THR A 833 19.75 -8.81 56.77
CA THR A 833 20.60 -7.72 57.29
C THR A 833 21.96 -7.64 56.61
N ALA A 834 22.34 -8.63 55.78
CA ALA A 834 23.51 -8.60 54.91
C ALA A 834 23.11 -8.73 53.42
N THR A 835 23.95 -8.21 52.52
CA THR A 835 23.71 -8.25 51.06
C THR A 835 23.83 -9.67 50.51
N ALA A 836 22.79 -10.13 49.82
CA ALA A 836 22.78 -11.41 49.11
C ALA A 836 23.41 -11.25 47.72
N SER A 837 24.57 -11.87 47.47
CA SER A 837 25.32 -11.68 46.22
C SER A 837 26.49 -12.66 46.05
N PRO A 838 26.71 -13.27 44.86
CA PRO A 838 25.76 -13.45 43.76
C PRO A 838 24.90 -14.70 43.98
N TYR A 839 23.62 -14.65 43.57
CA TYR A 839 22.71 -15.81 43.59
C TYR A 839 22.25 -16.19 42.17
N LYS A 840 21.42 -17.24 42.05
CA LYS A 840 20.74 -17.60 40.80
C LYS A 840 19.22 -17.65 40.93
N VAL A 841 18.54 -17.30 39.84
CA VAL A 841 17.08 -17.39 39.71
C VAL A 841 16.74 -18.35 38.59
N HIS A 842 15.82 -19.28 38.85
CA HIS A 842 15.32 -20.24 37.86
C HIS A 842 13.80 -20.15 37.77
N LEU A 843 13.24 -20.19 36.56
CA LEU A 843 11.78 -20.29 36.35
C LEU A 843 11.43 -21.40 35.34
N GLU A 844 10.49 -22.28 35.70
CA GLU A 844 9.93 -23.34 34.86
C GLU A 844 8.44 -23.05 34.57
N VAL A 845 7.99 -23.24 33.32
CA VAL A 845 6.57 -23.31 32.95
C VAL A 845 6.26 -24.70 32.39
N THR A 846 5.39 -25.45 33.06
CA THR A 846 5.06 -26.82 32.67
C THR A 846 4.15 -26.89 31.43
N GLY A 847 4.20 -28.01 30.70
CA GLY A 847 3.30 -28.34 29.60
C GLY A 847 3.70 -27.81 28.21
N THR A 848 2.97 -28.23 27.17
CA THR A 848 3.26 -27.87 25.77
C THR A 848 3.16 -26.35 25.56
N GLY A 849 4.20 -25.75 24.98
CA GLY A 849 4.35 -24.30 24.83
C GLY A 849 5.03 -23.62 26.02
N GLY A 850 5.28 -24.35 27.11
CA GLY A 850 6.08 -23.90 28.25
C GLY A 850 7.57 -23.75 27.91
N GLY A 851 8.36 -23.41 28.92
CA GLY A 851 9.78 -23.15 28.79
C GLY A 851 10.48 -23.11 30.15
N SER A 852 11.78 -22.88 30.14
CA SER A 852 12.60 -22.73 31.33
C SER A 852 13.66 -21.65 31.09
N TRP A 853 13.99 -20.88 32.13
CA TRP A 853 14.88 -19.73 32.06
C TRP A 853 15.73 -19.62 33.34
N ASP A 854 17.01 -19.32 33.15
CA ASP A 854 17.99 -19.09 34.21
C ASP A 854 18.55 -17.65 34.15
N TRP A 855 18.74 -17.05 35.32
CA TRP A 855 19.45 -15.78 35.49
C TRP A 855 20.46 -15.90 36.64
N GLY A 856 21.75 -15.69 36.38
CA GLY A 856 22.80 -15.76 37.38
C GLY A 856 23.52 -14.43 37.57
N GLY A 857 23.93 -14.13 38.80
CA GLY A 857 24.62 -12.88 39.14
C GLY A 857 23.80 -11.70 39.69
N PRO A 858 22.49 -11.77 40.00
CA PRO A 858 21.84 -10.76 40.82
C PRO A 858 22.56 -10.49 42.14
N SER A 859 22.43 -9.26 42.62
CA SER A 859 22.96 -8.75 43.87
C SER A 859 21.87 -7.91 44.52
N THR A 860 21.56 -8.13 45.81
CA THR A 860 20.41 -7.49 46.45
C THR A 860 20.74 -7.09 47.89
N GLY A 861 20.77 -5.77 48.15
CA GLY A 861 21.04 -5.22 49.47
C GLY A 861 19.85 -5.38 50.43
N PRO A 862 20.08 -5.32 51.76
CA PRO A 862 19.03 -5.36 52.78
C PRO A 862 17.85 -4.42 52.48
N GLY A 863 16.63 -4.96 52.52
CA GLY A 863 15.38 -4.25 52.24
C GLY A 863 15.15 -3.88 50.77
N GLN A 864 16.04 -4.26 49.84
CA GLN A 864 15.87 -4.02 48.41
C GLN A 864 15.30 -5.25 47.69
N TRP A 865 14.74 -5.02 46.50
CA TRP A 865 14.27 -6.07 45.61
C TRP A 865 14.79 -5.86 44.18
N VAL A 866 14.85 -6.95 43.42
CA VAL A 866 15.26 -6.98 42.00
C VAL A 866 14.28 -7.85 41.22
N GLY A 867 14.25 -7.69 39.90
CA GLY A 867 13.37 -8.42 38.98
C GLY A 867 13.74 -8.11 37.53
N LEU A 868 12.90 -8.50 36.56
CA LEU A 868 13.19 -8.24 35.15
C LEU A 868 12.75 -6.83 34.74
N GLU A 869 13.65 -6.06 34.11
CA GLU A 869 13.37 -4.73 33.56
C GLU A 869 12.16 -4.71 32.62
N ASN A 870 12.00 -5.78 31.83
CA ASN A 870 10.90 -6.04 30.91
C ASN A 870 10.51 -7.52 30.99
N ASP A 871 9.23 -7.82 30.77
CA ASP A 871 8.69 -9.17 30.86
C ASP A 871 9.29 -10.14 29.82
N ARG A 872 9.17 -11.44 30.09
CA ARG A 872 9.61 -12.50 29.19
C ARG A 872 8.41 -13.18 28.54
N ALA A 873 8.44 -13.21 27.21
CA ALA A 873 7.43 -13.87 26.39
C ALA A 873 7.54 -15.40 26.47
N PHE A 874 6.38 -16.08 26.50
CA PHE A 874 6.26 -17.54 26.51
C PHE A 874 4.93 -17.99 25.87
N GLY A 875 4.80 -19.30 25.61
CA GLY A 875 3.68 -19.84 24.85
C GLY A 875 3.79 -19.61 23.33
N PRO A 876 2.70 -19.83 22.57
CA PRO A 876 1.36 -20.17 23.05
C PRO A 876 1.29 -21.50 23.80
N LEU A 877 0.63 -21.49 24.95
CA LEU A 877 0.40 -22.68 25.78
C LEU A 877 -0.75 -23.52 25.22
N ALA A 878 -0.73 -24.83 25.47
CA ALA A 878 -1.87 -25.69 25.20
C ALA A 878 -3.09 -25.31 26.06
N ALA A 879 -4.26 -25.87 25.74
CA ALA A 879 -5.41 -25.77 26.63
C ALA A 879 -5.26 -26.75 27.80
N GLY A 880 -5.24 -26.24 29.03
CA GLY A 880 -5.01 -27.03 30.25
C GLY A 880 -4.64 -26.17 31.46
N ALA A 881 -4.24 -26.85 32.54
CA ALA A 881 -3.60 -26.21 33.68
C ALA A 881 -2.08 -26.19 33.45
N HIS A 882 -1.45 -25.02 33.59
CA HIS A 882 -0.02 -24.82 33.43
C HIS A 882 0.56 -24.22 34.71
N THR A 883 1.60 -24.84 35.26
CA THR A 883 2.23 -24.42 36.51
C THR A 883 3.50 -23.64 36.19
N LEU A 884 3.59 -22.41 36.71
CA LEU A 884 4.80 -21.61 36.75
C LEU A 884 5.46 -21.80 38.11
N LYS A 885 6.74 -22.14 38.12
CA LYS A 885 7.54 -22.37 39.33
C LYS A 885 8.76 -21.47 39.29
N LEU A 886 9.07 -20.81 40.39
CA LEU A 886 10.15 -19.85 40.53
C LEU A 886 10.98 -20.21 41.76
N TRP A 887 12.28 -20.36 41.56
CA TRP A 887 13.29 -20.49 42.60
C TRP A 887 14.17 -19.25 42.58
N ILE A 888 14.28 -18.61 43.73
CA ILE A 888 15.37 -17.71 44.08
C ILE A 888 16.45 -18.58 44.78
N ASP A 889 17.68 -18.07 44.80
CA ASP A 889 18.96 -18.80 45.01
C ASP A 889 18.96 -20.31 44.71
N HIS A 890 18.64 -20.66 43.47
CA HIS A 890 18.35 -22.05 43.06
C HIS A 890 19.46 -23.08 43.36
N ASP A 891 20.71 -22.64 43.54
CA ASP A 891 21.85 -23.52 43.88
C ASP A 891 22.42 -23.35 45.30
N GLY A 892 21.79 -22.57 46.19
CA GLY A 892 22.22 -22.39 47.59
C GLY A 892 23.63 -21.80 47.70
N ALA A 893 23.91 -20.78 46.89
CA ALA A 893 25.18 -20.07 46.83
C ALA A 893 25.30 -18.96 47.89
N VAL A 894 24.17 -18.47 48.40
CA VAL A 894 24.06 -17.54 49.53
C VAL A 894 23.59 -18.34 50.75
N GLY A 895 24.19 -18.11 51.92
CA GLY A 895 23.70 -18.68 53.17
C GLY A 895 22.69 -17.74 53.82
N GLU A 896 21.49 -18.25 54.10
CA GLU A 896 20.34 -17.41 54.46
C GLU A 896 19.73 -17.72 55.84
N SER A 897 18.89 -16.81 56.35
CA SER A 897 18.15 -17.02 57.60
C SER A 897 16.86 -17.82 57.46
N ASP A 898 16.28 -17.90 56.25
CA ASP A 898 15.08 -18.71 55.96
C ASP A 898 15.08 -19.26 54.51
N GLU A 899 15.94 -20.24 54.29
CA GLU A 899 16.07 -21.04 53.05
C GLU A 899 14.73 -21.58 52.49
N ALA A 900 13.64 -21.61 53.28
CA ALA A 900 12.34 -22.14 52.87
C ALA A 900 11.50 -21.13 52.06
N ASN A 901 11.82 -19.83 52.08
CA ASN A 901 11.03 -18.79 51.41
C ASN A 901 11.51 -18.44 49.98
N ASN A 902 12.60 -19.07 49.54
CA ASN A 902 13.19 -18.98 48.19
C ASN A 902 12.32 -19.58 47.06
N TYR A 903 11.23 -20.30 47.35
CA TYR A 903 10.37 -20.95 46.33
C TYR A 903 8.94 -20.39 46.23
N TYR A 904 8.43 -20.24 45.01
CA TYR A 904 7.02 -19.94 44.74
C TYR A 904 6.54 -20.66 43.47
N GLU A 905 5.36 -21.29 43.54
CA GLU A 905 4.65 -21.77 42.36
C GLU A 905 3.21 -21.26 42.28
N ARG A 906 2.70 -21.13 41.06
CA ARG A 906 1.29 -20.90 40.78
C ARG A 906 0.84 -21.67 39.55
N THR A 907 -0.42 -22.08 39.53
CA THR A 907 -1.05 -22.65 38.33
C THR A 907 -1.96 -21.62 37.68
N ILE A 908 -1.78 -21.40 36.37
CA ILE A 908 -2.73 -20.70 35.51
C ILE A 908 -3.57 -21.69 34.73
N THR A 909 -4.85 -21.37 34.52
CA THR A 909 -5.70 -22.11 33.60
C THR A 909 -5.66 -21.42 32.24
N VAL A 910 -5.18 -22.14 31.23
CA VAL A 910 -5.27 -21.76 29.82
C VAL A 910 -6.47 -22.49 29.24
N VAL A 911 -7.52 -21.76 28.90
CA VAL A 911 -8.72 -22.39 28.32
C VAL A 911 -8.54 -22.59 26.81
N PRO A 912 -9.25 -23.55 26.19
CA PRO A 912 -9.45 -23.52 24.75
C PRO A 912 -10.07 -22.18 24.34
N ALA A 913 -9.74 -21.66 23.17
CA ALA A 913 -10.45 -20.54 22.56
C ALA A 913 -11.90 -20.94 22.22
N ILE A 914 -12.80 -20.82 23.20
CA ILE A 914 -14.24 -21.03 23.03
C ILE A 914 -14.79 -19.87 22.20
N VAL A 915 -15.26 -20.18 21.00
CA VAL A 915 -16.03 -19.24 20.17
C VAL A 915 -17.48 -19.26 20.66
N GLU A 916 -17.84 -18.31 21.53
CA GLU A 916 -19.23 -18.04 21.90
C GLU A 916 -20.06 -17.77 20.63
N PRO A 917 -21.13 -18.55 20.37
CA PRO A 917 -21.86 -18.50 19.11
C PRO A 917 -22.49 -17.13 18.92
N VAL A 918 -22.08 -16.44 17.86
CA VAL A 918 -22.48 -15.05 17.59
C VAL A 918 -24.00 -14.95 17.47
N GLN A 919 -24.60 -14.17 18.37
CA GLN A 919 -26.01 -13.82 18.34
C GLN A 919 -26.20 -12.52 17.54
N TYR A 920 -27.36 -12.37 16.92
CA TYR A 920 -27.71 -11.21 16.12
C TYR A 920 -29.01 -10.59 16.59
N TYR A 921 -29.10 -9.27 16.64
CA TYR A 921 -30.34 -8.56 16.92
C TYR A 921 -30.80 -7.84 15.67
N ALA A 922 -31.96 -8.21 15.14
CA ALA A 922 -32.57 -7.62 13.95
C ALA A 922 -33.78 -6.75 14.35
N GLU A 923 -33.99 -5.64 13.64
CA GLU A 923 -35.17 -4.78 13.80
C GLU A 923 -35.55 -4.04 12.51
N ARG A 924 -36.83 -3.66 12.39
CA ARG A 924 -37.41 -2.86 11.30
C ARG A 924 -37.92 -1.52 11.83
N ALA A 925 -37.87 -0.47 11.01
CA ALA A 925 -38.57 0.79 11.26
C ALA A 925 -39.23 1.38 10.00
N ASP A 926 -40.20 2.27 10.22
CA ASP A 926 -40.90 3.04 9.18
C ASP A 926 -40.17 4.36 8.83
N ASN A 927 -38.93 4.57 9.31
CA ASN A 927 -38.04 5.69 8.98
C ASN A 927 -36.57 5.36 9.25
N ALA A 928 -35.65 6.04 8.54
CA ALA A 928 -34.20 5.85 8.65
C ALA A 928 -33.60 6.12 10.04
N GLY A 929 -34.27 6.90 10.89
CA GLY A 929 -33.82 7.22 12.24
C GLY A 929 -34.15 6.16 13.29
N PHE A 930 -34.89 5.09 12.92
CA PHE A 930 -35.37 4.06 13.84
C PHE A 930 -36.10 4.61 15.09
N ALA A 931 -36.81 5.73 14.93
CA ALA A 931 -37.51 6.41 16.03
C ALA A 931 -38.68 5.58 16.62
N SER A 932 -39.11 4.52 15.94
CA SER A 932 -40.10 3.55 16.42
C SER A 932 -39.81 2.20 15.78
N PRO A 933 -38.90 1.39 16.37
CA PRO A 933 -38.56 0.07 15.86
C PRO A 933 -39.69 -0.93 16.18
N ALA A 934 -39.87 -1.91 15.31
CA ALA A 934 -40.89 -2.95 15.39
C ALA A 934 -40.37 -4.28 14.85
N ASP A 935 -41.05 -5.37 15.20
CA ASP A 935 -40.80 -6.73 14.70
C ASP A 935 -39.33 -7.18 14.90
N SER A 936 -38.83 -6.94 16.12
CA SER A 936 -37.42 -6.99 16.50
C SER A 936 -37.08 -8.13 17.47
N GLY A 937 -35.90 -8.75 17.35
CA GLY A 937 -35.48 -9.78 18.30
C GLY A 937 -34.04 -10.29 18.14
N TRP A 938 -33.57 -11.03 19.16
CA TRP A 938 -32.30 -11.77 19.12
C TRP A 938 -32.50 -13.15 18.46
N THR A 939 -31.54 -13.55 17.61
CA THR A 939 -31.49 -14.85 16.95
C THR A 939 -30.05 -15.38 16.86
N THR A 940 -29.89 -16.70 16.79
CA THR A 940 -28.63 -17.37 16.41
C THR A 940 -28.58 -17.71 14.92
N GLN A 941 -29.69 -17.57 14.20
CA GLN A 941 -29.73 -17.73 12.74
C GLN A 941 -29.17 -16.49 12.04
N ARG A 942 -28.68 -16.65 10.81
CA ARG A 942 -28.16 -15.57 9.97
C ARG A 942 -29.24 -14.90 9.09
N GLN A 943 -30.47 -14.88 9.57
CA GLN A 943 -31.66 -14.39 8.85
C GLN A 943 -32.78 -14.00 9.83
N TRP A 944 -33.68 -13.10 9.41
CA TRP A 944 -34.90 -12.73 10.13
C TRP A 944 -36.02 -12.38 9.15
N THR A 945 -37.23 -12.90 9.40
CA THR A 945 -38.41 -12.66 8.56
C THR A 945 -39.32 -11.65 9.23
N PHE A 946 -39.40 -10.44 8.68
CA PHE A 946 -40.34 -9.41 9.09
C PHE A 946 -41.71 -9.61 8.44
N SER A 947 -42.74 -9.08 9.08
CA SER A 947 -44.14 -9.29 8.77
C SER A 947 -44.95 -7.98 8.76
N GLY A 948 -46.15 -8.03 8.17
CA GLY A 948 -47.09 -6.90 8.13
C GLY A 948 -46.66 -5.79 7.17
N LEU A 949 -45.97 -6.12 6.08
CA LEU A 949 -45.39 -5.16 5.14
C LEU A 949 -46.39 -4.75 4.05
N THR A 950 -46.38 -3.47 3.70
CA THR A 950 -47.23 -2.89 2.65
C THR A 950 -46.44 -2.68 1.36
N LEU A 951 -46.91 -3.21 0.24
CA LEU A 951 -46.27 -3.06 -1.06
C LEU A 951 -46.16 -1.56 -1.45
N GLY A 952 -44.96 -1.11 -1.81
CA GLY A 952 -44.70 0.29 -2.18
C GLY A 952 -44.55 1.26 -1.01
N ARG A 953 -44.57 0.80 0.25
CA ARG A 953 -44.21 1.59 1.43
C ARG A 953 -42.77 1.27 1.86
N GLY A 954 -41.99 2.30 2.20
CA GLY A 954 -40.60 2.14 2.57
C GLY A 954 -40.40 1.66 3.99
N TYR A 955 -39.44 0.76 4.17
CA TYR A 955 -39.04 0.19 5.44
C TYR A 955 -37.52 0.12 5.54
N TRP A 956 -37.00 0.42 6.73
CA TRP A 956 -35.58 0.41 7.04
C TRP A 956 -35.28 -0.75 7.99
N TYR A 957 -34.16 -1.43 7.77
CA TYR A 957 -33.73 -2.60 8.54
C TYR A 957 -32.29 -2.43 9.00
N ARG A 958 -31.98 -2.96 10.18
CA ARG A 958 -30.60 -3.07 10.68
C ARG A 958 -30.41 -4.29 11.57
N VAL A 959 -29.19 -4.80 11.59
CA VAL A 959 -28.81 -5.97 12.40
C VAL A 959 -27.47 -5.70 13.09
N LYS A 960 -27.35 -5.99 14.38
CA LYS A 960 -26.06 -5.97 15.11
C LYS A 960 -25.68 -7.38 15.58
N ALA A 961 -24.39 -7.66 15.68
CA ALA A 961 -23.86 -8.90 16.24
C ALA A 961 -23.52 -8.74 17.74
N LYS A 962 -23.42 -9.84 18.47
CA LYS A 962 -22.65 -9.92 19.73
C LYS A 962 -22.03 -11.30 19.94
N SER A 963 -20.94 -11.34 20.70
CA SER A 963 -20.34 -12.58 21.21
C SER A 963 -19.98 -12.35 22.68
N GLY A 964 -20.48 -13.21 23.57
CA GLY A 964 -20.50 -12.94 25.01
C GLY A 964 -21.21 -11.62 25.33
N LEU A 965 -20.52 -10.74 26.07
CA LEU A 965 -21.01 -9.40 26.45
C LEU A 965 -20.70 -8.31 25.42
N THR A 966 -19.86 -8.58 24.41
CA THR A 966 -19.42 -7.58 23.44
C THR A 966 -20.41 -7.49 22.28
N GLU A 967 -21.12 -6.37 22.17
CA GLU A 967 -21.92 -6.04 20.97
C GLU A 967 -21.03 -5.39 19.91
N GLY A 968 -21.19 -5.81 18.66
CA GLY A 968 -20.62 -5.14 17.48
C GLY A 968 -21.51 -4.00 17.00
N GLY A 969 -21.01 -3.25 16.01
CA GLY A 969 -21.79 -2.20 15.36
C GLY A 969 -23.07 -2.72 14.71
N TRP A 970 -24.04 -1.81 14.53
CA TRP A 970 -25.15 -2.05 13.61
C TRP A 970 -24.61 -2.18 12.18
N SER A 971 -25.27 -3.02 11.38
CA SER A 971 -25.11 -3.08 9.93
C SER A 971 -25.30 -1.70 9.30
N ASN A 972 -24.86 -1.57 8.05
CA ASN A 972 -25.45 -0.59 7.16
C ASN A 972 -26.99 -0.69 7.21
N VAL A 973 -27.66 0.46 7.20
CA VAL A 973 -29.12 0.49 7.18
C VAL A 973 -29.58 0.15 5.76
N GLU A 974 -30.22 -1.00 5.59
CA GLU A 974 -30.88 -1.36 4.35
C GLU A 974 -32.26 -0.71 4.29
N HIS A 975 -32.65 -0.26 3.10
CA HIS A 975 -33.93 0.38 2.84
C HIS A 975 -34.63 -0.33 1.69
N SER A 976 -35.71 -1.04 1.97
CA SER A 976 -36.50 -1.67 0.91
C SER A 976 -37.47 -0.65 0.29
N LEU A 977 -37.11 -0.16 -0.89
CA LEU A 977 -38.05 0.36 -1.90
C LEU A 977 -37.52 0.19 -3.32
N GLN A 978 -38.31 -0.51 -4.13
CA GLN A 978 -38.41 -0.31 -5.58
C GLN A 978 -37.11 -0.45 -6.40
N GLU A 979 -36.59 -1.68 -6.45
CA GLU A 979 -36.34 -2.32 -7.76
C GLU A 979 -37.67 -2.32 -8.55
N ASN A 980 -37.96 -1.19 -9.22
CA ASN A 980 -39.10 -1.11 -10.14
C ASN A 980 -38.79 -1.94 -11.38
N LEU A 981 -39.81 -2.61 -11.92
CA LEU A 981 -39.73 -3.27 -13.22
C LEU A 981 -39.16 -2.31 -14.28
N PRO A 982 -38.32 -2.81 -15.21
CA PRO A 982 -37.67 -1.98 -16.20
C PRO A 982 -38.74 -1.43 -17.14
N THR A 983 -38.75 -0.13 -17.42
CA THR A 983 -39.76 0.45 -18.30
C THR A 983 -39.26 0.45 -19.74
N ILE A 984 -39.99 -0.25 -20.61
CA ILE A 984 -39.75 -0.29 -22.06
C ILE A 984 -40.93 0.34 -22.80
N SER A 985 -40.64 1.19 -23.77
CA SER A 985 -41.65 1.95 -24.53
C SER A 985 -41.20 2.23 -25.97
N GLY A 986 -42.16 2.54 -26.84
CA GLY A 986 -41.95 2.78 -28.27
C GLY A 986 -42.96 2.02 -29.11
N THR A 987 -43.28 2.55 -30.29
CA THR A 987 -44.24 1.96 -31.24
C THR A 987 -43.50 1.54 -32.51
N PRO A 988 -43.32 0.23 -32.77
CA PRO A 988 -42.70 -0.23 -34.01
C PRO A 988 -43.61 -0.02 -35.22
N ALA A 989 -43.02 0.21 -36.39
CA ALA A 989 -43.76 0.16 -37.64
C ALA A 989 -44.22 -1.28 -37.90
N THR A 990 -45.51 -1.47 -38.18
CA THR A 990 -46.13 -2.78 -38.40
C THR A 990 -46.12 -3.25 -39.85
N THR A 991 -45.64 -2.41 -40.77
CA THR A 991 -45.52 -2.72 -42.20
C THR A 991 -44.18 -2.23 -42.76
N VAL A 992 -43.68 -2.94 -43.77
CA VAL A 992 -42.50 -2.53 -44.56
C VAL A 992 -42.60 -3.12 -45.97
N ALA A 993 -42.18 -2.38 -46.99
CA ALA A 993 -42.11 -2.90 -48.36
C ALA A 993 -40.77 -3.62 -48.58
N ALA A 994 -40.80 -4.74 -49.31
CA ALA A 994 -39.58 -5.43 -49.73
C ALA A 994 -38.62 -4.46 -50.46
N GLY A 995 -37.33 -4.52 -50.10
CA GLY A 995 -36.29 -3.59 -50.55
C GLY A 995 -36.16 -2.29 -49.74
N SER A 996 -37.08 -2.01 -48.80
CA SER A 996 -36.99 -0.83 -47.92
C SER A 996 -36.32 -1.17 -46.58
N PRO A 997 -35.46 -0.29 -46.03
CA PRO A 997 -34.84 -0.53 -44.74
C PRO A 997 -35.85 -0.41 -43.59
N TYR A 998 -35.87 -1.41 -42.71
CA TYR A 998 -36.59 -1.39 -41.44
C TYR A 998 -35.66 -0.98 -40.30
N SER A 999 -36.14 -0.13 -39.40
CA SER A 999 -35.45 0.21 -38.16
C SER A 999 -36.44 0.60 -37.07
N PHE A 1000 -36.33 -0.05 -35.91
CA PHE A 1000 -37.04 0.32 -34.68
C PHE A 1000 -36.09 0.18 -33.50
N THR A 1001 -36.03 1.18 -32.62
CA THR A 1001 -35.28 1.11 -31.35
C THR A 1001 -36.22 1.53 -30.21
N PRO A 1002 -36.46 0.67 -29.21
CA PRO A 1002 -37.29 1.02 -28.06
C PRO A 1002 -36.53 1.93 -27.09
N THR A 1003 -37.27 2.77 -26.37
CA THR A 1003 -36.74 3.47 -25.19
C THR A 1003 -36.91 2.57 -23.98
N ALA A 1004 -35.82 2.00 -23.48
CA ALA A 1004 -35.78 1.22 -22.26
C ALA A 1004 -35.00 1.96 -21.16
N THR A 1005 -35.50 1.98 -19.93
CA THR A 1005 -34.77 2.49 -18.76
C THR A 1005 -34.80 1.48 -17.62
N ARG A 1006 -33.75 1.49 -16.78
CA ARG A 1006 -33.50 0.51 -15.70
C ARG A 1006 -33.33 -0.95 -16.18
N ALA A 1007 -33.13 -1.16 -17.48
CA ALA A 1007 -32.85 -2.47 -18.06
C ALA A 1007 -31.36 -2.82 -17.94
N VAL A 1008 -31.06 -4.06 -17.55
CA VAL A 1008 -29.72 -4.65 -17.56
C VAL A 1008 -29.48 -5.46 -18.84
N SER A 1009 -30.54 -6.01 -19.43
CA SER A 1009 -30.51 -6.67 -20.74
C SER A 1009 -31.78 -6.42 -21.55
N LEU A 1010 -31.66 -6.54 -22.87
CA LEU A 1010 -32.77 -6.47 -23.83
C LEU A 1010 -32.83 -7.74 -24.66
N GLY A 1011 -34.03 -8.30 -24.79
CA GLY A 1011 -34.29 -9.56 -25.50
C GLY A 1011 -35.40 -9.42 -26.55
N ILE A 1012 -35.48 -10.39 -27.46
CA ILE A 1012 -36.53 -10.45 -28.49
C ILE A 1012 -37.01 -11.88 -28.71
N GLN A 1013 -38.32 -12.06 -28.87
CA GLN A 1013 -38.97 -13.30 -29.27
C GLN A 1013 -39.57 -13.15 -30.67
N ASN A 1014 -39.65 -14.26 -31.42
CA ASN A 1014 -40.22 -14.34 -32.78
C ASN A 1014 -39.63 -13.34 -33.80
N LYS A 1015 -38.37 -12.92 -33.61
CA LYS A 1015 -37.63 -12.02 -34.51
C LYS A 1015 -37.67 -12.55 -35.96
N PRO A 1016 -38.06 -11.74 -36.96
CA PRO A 1016 -38.02 -12.15 -38.37
C PRO A 1016 -36.62 -12.64 -38.81
N PRO A 1017 -36.52 -13.63 -39.73
CA PRO A 1017 -35.22 -14.14 -40.19
C PRO A 1017 -34.33 -13.07 -40.85
N TRP A 1018 -34.93 -12.19 -41.67
CA TRP A 1018 -34.25 -11.09 -42.37
C TRP A 1018 -33.81 -9.91 -41.48
N ALA A 1019 -34.20 -9.91 -40.19
CA ALA A 1019 -33.91 -8.82 -39.26
C ALA A 1019 -32.79 -9.19 -38.27
N SER A 1020 -31.97 -8.21 -37.91
CA SER A 1020 -30.97 -8.28 -36.83
C SER A 1020 -31.48 -7.55 -35.58
N PHE A 1021 -31.04 -7.99 -34.40
CA PHE A 1021 -31.41 -7.38 -33.12
C PHE A 1021 -30.17 -7.11 -32.26
N HIS A 1022 -30.02 -5.89 -31.78
CA HIS A 1022 -28.86 -5.47 -30.99
C HIS A 1022 -29.18 -5.45 -29.48
N THR A 1023 -28.69 -6.46 -28.75
CA THR A 1023 -29.03 -6.69 -27.32
C THR A 1023 -28.61 -5.57 -26.37
N GLY A 1024 -27.67 -4.71 -26.74
CA GLY A 1024 -27.27 -3.53 -25.96
C GLY A 1024 -28.13 -2.28 -26.15
N THR A 1025 -29.05 -2.27 -27.13
CA THR A 1025 -29.90 -1.09 -27.44
C THR A 1025 -31.35 -1.44 -27.76
N GLY A 1026 -31.68 -2.71 -27.96
CA GLY A 1026 -33.01 -3.16 -28.39
C GLY A 1026 -33.32 -2.88 -29.86
N ALA A 1027 -32.35 -2.36 -30.64
CA ALA A 1027 -32.56 -1.99 -32.03
C ALA A 1027 -32.84 -3.22 -32.90
N LEU A 1028 -34.00 -3.25 -33.55
CA LEU A 1028 -34.43 -4.22 -34.55
C LEU A 1028 -34.29 -3.59 -35.94
N THR A 1029 -33.37 -4.10 -36.76
CA THR A 1029 -33.02 -3.50 -38.06
C THR A 1029 -32.90 -4.55 -39.16
N GLY A 1030 -33.18 -4.20 -40.42
CA GLY A 1030 -33.06 -5.13 -41.53
C GLY A 1030 -33.51 -4.54 -42.87
N THR A 1031 -33.51 -5.35 -43.92
CA THR A 1031 -34.09 -4.98 -45.23
C THR A 1031 -34.67 -6.25 -45.85
N PRO A 1032 -35.99 -6.49 -45.76
CA PRO A 1032 -36.61 -7.70 -46.28
C PRO A 1032 -36.61 -7.72 -47.81
N THR A 1033 -36.60 -8.91 -48.39
CA THR A 1033 -36.72 -9.14 -49.84
C THR A 1033 -38.13 -9.56 -50.22
N ASN A 1034 -38.39 -9.75 -51.52
CA ASN A 1034 -39.66 -10.32 -51.99
C ASN A 1034 -39.85 -11.81 -51.61
N ALA A 1035 -38.80 -12.50 -51.16
CA ALA A 1035 -38.92 -13.84 -50.57
C ALA A 1035 -39.34 -13.80 -49.08
N ASP A 1036 -39.25 -12.64 -48.44
CA ASP A 1036 -39.62 -12.40 -47.04
C ASP A 1036 -41.05 -11.84 -46.89
N ALA A 1037 -41.86 -11.88 -47.95
CA ALA A 1037 -43.19 -11.26 -48.02
C ALA A 1037 -44.27 -12.02 -47.24
N ASP A 1038 -44.20 -11.95 -45.90
CA ASP A 1038 -45.10 -12.60 -44.95
C ASP A 1038 -45.40 -11.69 -43.73
N THR A 1039 -46.30 -12.12 -42.82
CA THR A 1039 -46.66 -11.42 -41.58
C THR A 1039 -46.06 -12.09 -40.35
N TYR A 1040 -44.85 -11.68 -40.01
CA TYR A 1040 -44.12 -12.11 -38.82
C TYR A 1040 -44.85 -11.61 -37.57
N SER A 1041 -45.45 -12.53 -36.81
CA SER A 1041 -46.38 -12.21 -35.72
C SER A 1041 -45.86 -12.59 -34.34
N ASN A 1042 -46.48 -12.00 -33.30
CA ASN A 1042 -46.10 -12.17 -31.89
C ASN A 1042 -44.63 -11.80 -31.63
N ILE A 1043 -44.11 -10.78 -32.32
CA ILE A 1043 -42.80 -10.22 -32.02
C ILE A 1043 -42.91 -9.50 -30.68
N VAL A 1044 -42.08 -9.89 -29.73
CA VAL A 1044 -42.04 -9.30 -28.38
C VAL A 1044 -40.62 -8.86 -28.11
N ILE A 1045 -40.43 -7.56 -27.84
CA ILE A 1045 -39.16 -7.02 -27.34
C ILE A 1045 -39.33 -6.75 -25.86
N SER A 1046 -38.39 -7.24 -25.06
CA SER A 1046 -38.43 -7.24 -23.60
C SER A 1046 -37.19 -6.59 -22.99
N ALA A 1047 -37.38 -5.90 -21.88
CA ALA A 1047 -36.33 -5.38 -21.01
C ALA A 1047 -36.33 -6.16 -19.69
N SER A 1048 -35.15 -6.52 -19.20
CA SER A 1048 -34.98 -7.31 -17.98
C SER A 1048 -33.94 -6.70 -17.03
N ASN A 1049 -34.18 -6.81 -15.73
CA ASN A 1049 -33.27 -6.43 -14.64
C ASN A 1049 -33.44 -7.42 -13.46
N ALA A 1050 -33.03 -7.04 -12.24
CA ALA A 1050 -33.22 -7.89 -11.06
C ALA A 1050 -34.69 -7.93 -10.61
N ALA A 1051 -35.44 -6.82 -10.71
CA ALA A 1051 -36.87 -6.75 -10.43
C ALA A 1051 -37.73 -7.71 -11.26
N GLY A 1052 -37.31 -8.00 -12.50
CA GLY A 1052 -38.02 -8.89 -13.41
C GLY A 1052 -37.90 -8.47 -14.87
N THR A 1053 -38.98 -8.64 -15.62
CA THR A 1053 -39.03 -8.35 -17.06
C THR A 1053 -40.32 -7.61 -17.42
N ALA A 1054 -40.20 -6.56 -18.22
CA ALA A 1054 -41.32 -5.91 -18.88
C ALA A 1054 -41.14 -5.97 -20.40
N SER A 1055 -42.26 -5.98 -21.13
CA SER A 1055 -42.26 -6.13 -22.59
C SER A 1055 -43.10 -5.06 -23.24
N LEU A 1056 -42.76 -4.71 -24.48
CA LEU A 1056 -43.72 -4.05 -25.37
C LEU A 1056 -44.92 -5.00 -25.61
N PRO A 1057 -46.12 -4.46 -25.88
CA PRO A 1057 -47.22 -5.27 -26.40
C PRO A 1057 -46.77 -6.08 -27.62
N PRO A 1058 -47.15 -7.37 -27.73
CA PRO A 1058 -46.80 -8.18 -28.91
C PRO A 1058 -47.29 -7.52 -30.19
N PHE A 1059 -46.41 -7.43 -31.18
CA PHE A 1059 -46.70 -6.80 -32.46
C PHE A 1059 -46.39 -7.74 -33.64
N SER A 1060 -46.84 -7.34 -34.82
CA SER A 1060 -46.53 -8.03 -36.09
C SER A 1060 -45.86 -7.06 -37.06
N ILE A 1061 -44.97 -7.59 -37.92
CA ILE A 1061 -44.47 -6.89 -39.10
C ILE A 1061 -44.98 -7.64 -40.33
N THR A 1062 -45.85 -7.00 -41.11
CA THR A 1062 -46.23 -7.45 -42.45
C THR A 1062 -45.25 -6.90 -43.47
N VAL A 1063 -44.45 -7.77 -44.07
CA VAL A 1063 -43.64 -7.42 -45.25
C VAL A 1063 -44.56 -7.45 -46.47
N SER A 1064 -44.78 -6.28 -47.06
CA SER A 1064 -45.50 -6.16 -48.33
C SER A 1064 -44.54 -6.49 -49.47
N ALA A 1065 -44.92 -7.45 -50.32
CA ALA A 1065 -44.20 -7.71 -51.57
C ALA A 1065 -44.16 -6.42 -52.41
N SER A 1066 -42.96 -6.01 -52.78
CA SER A 1066 -42.75 -4.92 -53.74
C SER A 1066 -42.98 -5.49 -55.13
N ALA A 1067 -43.88 -4.88 -55.90
CA ALA A 1067 -44.29 -5.34 -57.22
C ALA A 1067 -43.47 -4.61 -58.31
N PRO A 1068 -42.34 -5.17 -58.78
CA PRO A 1068 -41.50 -4.49 -59.78
C PRO A 1068 -42.21 -4.29 -61.12
N THR A 1069 -41.79 -3.22 -61.80
CA THR A 1069 -42.34 -2.75 -63.07
C THR A 1069 -41.64 -3.43 -64.25
N LEU A 1070 -42.41 -4.05 -65.13
CA LEU A 1070 -41.95 -4.45 -66.45
C LEU A 1070 -42.40 -3.40 -67.47
N SER A 1071 -41.46 -2.83 -68.22
CA SER A 1071 -41.74 -1.93 -69.33
C SER A 1071 -41.39 -2.59 -70.66
N VAL A 1072 -42.26 -2.45 -71.65
CA VAL A 1072 -42.07 -2.97 -73.02
C VAL A 1072 -41.98 -1.81 -74.00
N VAL A 1073 -40.94 -1.82 -74.83
CA VAL A 1073 -40.69 -0.78 -75.85
C VAL A 1073 -40.85 -1.42 -77.23
N LEU A 1074 -41.73 -0.86 -78.07
CA LEU A 1074 -41.89 -1.31 -79.45
C LEU A 1074 -40.97 -0.50 -80.37
N SER A 1075 -40.20 -1.19 -81.21
CA SER A 1075 -39.18 -0.57 -82.09
C SER A 1075 -39.23 -1.14 -83.51
N GLY A 1076 -38.51 -0.49 -84.44
CA GLY A 1076 -38.42 -0.91 -85.84
C GLY A 1076 -39.45 -0.23 -86.77
N SER A 1077 -39.54 -0.73 -88.01
CA SER A 1077 -40.28 -0.12 -89.12
C SER A 1077 -41.63 -0.78 -89.44
N GLY A 1078 -41.91 -1.94 -88.84
CA GLY A 1078 -43.22 -2.61 -88.91
C GLY A 1078 -44.09 -2.24 -87.72
N GLY A 1079 -45.35 -2.66 -87.74
CA GLY A 1079 -46.31 -2.56 -86.64
C GLY A 1079 -46.59 -3.92 -85.98
N GLY A 1080 -46.78 -3.92 -84.66
CA GLY A 1080 -47.22 -5.10 -83.92
C GLY A 1080 -47.83 -4.79 -82.57
N ASN A 1081 -48.08 -5.84 -81.78
CA ASN A 1081 -48.46 -5.76 -80.37
C ASN A 1081 -47.66 -6.77 -79.53
N VAL A 1082 -47.56 -6.51 -78.23
CA VAL A 1082 -46.98 -7.42 -77.23
C VAL A 1082 -47.94 -7.54 -76.06
N ASN A 1083 -48.40 -8.76 -75.79
CA ASN A 1083 -49.25 -9.08 -74.64
C ASN A 1083 -48.47 -9.93 -73.63
N SER A 1084 -48.80 -9.83 -72.34
CA SER A 1084 -48.19 -10.64 -71.28
C SER A 1084 -49.10 -11.74 -70.72
N SER A 1085 -48.48 -12.80 -70.19
CA SER A 1085 -49.09 -13.77 -69.27
C SER A 1085 -48.20 -13.92 -68.03
N PRO A 1086 -48.67 -13.59 -66.80
CA PRO A 1086 -49.98 -13.04 -66.46
C PRO A 1086 -50.32 -11.72 -67.19
N THR A 1087 -51.61 -11.41 -67.32
CA THR A 1087 -52.09 -10.21 -68.01
C THR A 1087 -51.68 -8.93 -67.29
N GLY A 1088 -51.05 -8.00 -68.00
CA GLY A 1088 -50.63 -6.70 -67.47
C GLY A 1088 -50.04 -5.77 -68.53
N ILE A 1089 -49.24 -6.32 -69.47
CA ILE A 1089 -48.83 -5.61 -70.68
C ILE A 1089 -49.82 -5.93 -71.80
N ALA A 1090 -50.26 -4.90 -72.52
CA ALA A 1090 -51.09 -4.97 -73.72
C ALA A 1090 -50.61 -3.91 -74.75
N CYS A 1091 -49.29 -3.87 -74.97
CA CYS A 1091 -48.62 -2.81 -75.71
C CYS A 1091 -48.92 -2.90 -77.21
N VAL A 1092 -49.43 -1.83 -77.84
CA VAL A 1092 -49.82 -1.80 -79.26
C VAL A 1092 -49.13 -0.64 -79.97
N GLN A 1093 -48.52 -0.88 -81.13
CA GLN A 1093 -47.71 0.13 -81.78
C GLN A 1093 -48.54 1.34 -82.25
N GLY A 1094 -48.16 2.53 -81.77
CA GLY A 1094 -48.94 3.77 -81.89
C GLY A 1094 -49.65 4.18 -80.60
N SER A 1095 -49.68 3.32 -79.56
CA SER A 1095 -50.18 3.65 -78.22
C SER A 1095 -49.20 3.16 -77.14
N ASN A 1096 -48.68 4.08 -76.34
CA ASN A 1096 -47.81 3.74 -75.20
C ASN A 1096 -48.58 3.47 -73.91
N ALA A 1097 -49.93 3.49 -73.93
CA ALA A 1097 -50.76 3.51 -72.72
C ALA A 1097 -50.57 2.27 -71.83
N ASP A 1098 -50.55 1.07 -72.42
CA ASP A 1098 -50.55 -0.22 -71.72
C ASP A 1098 -49.21 -0.97 -71.90
N CYS A 1099 -48.13 -0.21 -72.07
CA CYS A 1099 -46.78 -0.71 -72.33
C CYS A 1099 -45.90 -0.85 -71.06
N SER A 1100 -46.46 -0.64 -69.87
CA SER A 1100 -45.75 -0.79 -68.59
C SER A 1100 -46.72 -1.26 -67.50
N ALA A 1101 -46.32 -2.25 -66.70
CA ALA A 1101 -47.15 -2.77 -65.60
C ALA A 1101 -46.30 -3.37 -64.46
N THR A 1102 -46.82 -3.27 -63.23
CA THR A 1102 -46.24 -3.88 -62.04
C THR A 1102 -46.67 -5.34 -61.90
N PHE A 1103 -45.72 -6.24 -61.67
CA PHE A 1103 -45.96 -7.67 -61.47
C PHE A 1103 -45.51 -8.12 -60.08
N ALA A 1104 -46.12 -9.19 -59.55
CA ALA A 1104 -45.77 -9.71 -58.23
C ALA A 1104 -44.29 -10.15 -58.18
N GLY A 1105 -43.60 -9.79 -57.09
CA GLY A 1105 -42.20 -10.14 -56.88
C GLY A 1105 -41.94 -11.65 -57.01
N GLY A 1106 -40.94 -12.03 -57.80
CA GLY A 1106 -40.58 -13.43 -58.07
C GLY A 1106 -41.42 -14.13 -59.15
N SER A 1107 -42.47 -13.50 -59.68
CA SER A 1107 -43.26 -14.06 -60.79
C SER A 1107 -42.44 -14.16 -62.09
N ILE A 1108 -42.87 -15.05 -62.99
CA ILE A 1108 -42.34 -15.14 -64.36
C ILE A 1108 -43.41 -14.63 -65.31
N VAL A 1109 -43.08 -13.59 -66.08
CA VAL A 1109 -43.96 -12.95 -67.05
C VAL A 1109 -43.52 -13.37 -68.45
N ALA A 1110 -44.36 -14.15 -69.13
CA ALA A 1110 -44.16 -14.50 -70.53
C ALA A 1110 -44.69 -13.37 -71.43
N LEU A 1111 -43.90 -12.95 -72.42
CA LEU A 1111 -44.30 -11.94 -73.42
C LEU A 1111 -44.49 -12.59 -74.79
N LEU A 1112 -45.63 -12.27 -75.43
CA LEU A 1112 -46.01 -12.76 -76.76
C LEU A 1112 -46.10 -11.59 -77.74
N ALA A 1113 -45.14 -11.50 -78.66
CA ALA A 1113 -45.14 -10.55 -79.76
C ALA A 1113 -45.99 -11.06 -80.94
N THR A 1114 -46.95 -10.26 -81.40
CA THR A 1114 -47.76 -10.52 -82.60
C THR A 1114 -47.58 -9.39 -83.60
N ALA A 1115 -46.96 -9.68 -84.75
CA ALA A 1115 -46.83 -8.72 -85.84
C ALA A 1115 -48.17 -8.52 -86.57
N ASN A 1116 -48.42 -7.31 -87.08
CA ASN A 1116 -49.60 -7.07 -87.92
C ASN A 1116 -49.39 -7.61 -89.35
N GLY A 1117 -50.45 -7.65 -90.17
CA GLY A 1117 -50.41 -8.25 -91.52
C GLY A 1117 -49.44 -7.61 -92.53
N SER A 1118 -48.92 -6.41 -92.24
CA SER A 1118 -47.88 -5.73 -93.04
C SER A 1118 -46.48 -5.84 -92.43
N SER A 1119 -46.26 -6.69 -91.43
CA SER A 1119 -45.02 -6.74 -90.63
C SER A 1119 -44.56 -8.16 -90.29
N THR A 1120 -43.30 -8.28 -89.86
CA THR A 1120 -42.74 -9.50 -89.25
C THR A 1120 -42.06 -9.15 -87.93
N PHE A 1121 -42.12 -10.03 -86.94
CA PHE A 1121 -41.37 -9.84 -85.70
C PHE A 1121 -39.86 -9.99 -85.97
N GLY A 1122 -39.07 -9.03 -85.49
CA GLY A 1122 -37.61 -8.96 -85.65
C GLY A 1122 -36.84 -9.57 -84.49
N GLY A 1123 -37.44 -9.64 -83.30
CA GLY A 1123 -36.84 -10.24 -82.10
C GLY A 1123 -36.93 -9.35 -80.86
N TRP A 1124 -36.53 -9.92 -79.72
CA TRP A 1124 -36.43 -9.27 -78.42
C TRP A 1124 -35.00 -8.76 -78.16
N SER A 1125 -34.91 -7.65 -77.41
CA SER A 1125 -33.70 -7.19 -76.72
C SER A 1125 -34.03 -6.65 -75.31
N GLY A 1126 -33.02 -6.22 -74.55
CA GLY A 1126 -33.19 -5.85 -73.14
C GLY A 1126 -33.16 -7.09 -72.23
N ALA A 1127 -34.18 -7.26 -71.38
CA ALA A 1127 -34.29 -8.40 -70.46
C ALA A 1127 -34.66 -9.75 -71.15
N CYS A 1128 -34.91 -9.75 -72.46
CA CYS A 1128 -35.04 -10.92 -73.32
C CYS A 1128 -34.14 -10.78 -74.54
N GLN A 1129 -33.82 -11.87 -75.26
CA GLN A 1129 -32.96 -11.84 -76.44
C GLN A 1129 -33.42 -12.80 -77.55
N GLY A 1130 -33.27 -12.38 -78.81
CA GLY A 1130 -33.51 -13.20 -80.00
C GLY A 1130 -34.99 -13.32 -80.38
N ALA A 1131 -35.31 -14.14 -81.39
CA ALA A 1131 -36.66 -14.26 -81.95
C ALA A 1131 -37.53 -15.38 -81.33
N GLY A 1132 -37.11 -15.92 -80.18
CA GLY A 1132 -37.83 -16.99 -79.47
C GLY A 1132 -38.95 -16.50 -78.56
N ALA A 1133 -39.44 -17.38 -77.68
CA ALA A 1133 -40.32 -16.99 -76.58
C ALA A 1133 -39.53 -16.15 -75.55
N CYS A 1134 -40.16 -15.09 -75.02
CA CYS A 1134 -39.59 -14.25 -73.97
C CYS A 1134 -40.28 -14.53 -72.64
N SER A 1135 -39.49 -14.77 -71.59
CA SER A 1135 -39.97 -14.97 -70.21
C SER A 1135 -39.07 -14.19 -69.25
N VAL A 1136 -39.63 -13.21 -68.55
CA VAL A 1136 -38.89 -12.32 -67.63
C VAL A 1136 -39.18 -12.71 -66.19
N SER A 1137 -38.14 -12.89 -65.37
CA SER A 1137 -38.31 -13.08 -63.91
C SER A 1137 -38.33 -11.71 -63.21
N MET A 1138 -39.44 -11.43 -62.54
CA MET A 1138 -39.76 -10.12 -61.96
C MET A 1138 -39.25 -10.00 -60.52
N THR A 1139 -37.93 -9.91 -60.37
CA THR A 1139 -37.24 -9.68 -59.08
C THR A 1139 -36.89 -8.22 -58.83
N THR A 1140 -36.76 -7.43 -59.89
CA THR A 1140 -36.46 -6.00 -59.94
C THR A 1140 -37.24 -5.39 -61.11
N ASP A 1141 -37.26 -4.06 -61.24
CA ASP A 1141 -37.73 -3.41 -62.47
C ASP A 1141 -36.94 -3.93 -63.69
N ARG A 1142 -37.60 -4.01 -64.86
CA ARG A 1142 -37.05 -4.55 -66.11
C ARG A 1142 -37.61 -3.83 -67.34
N THR A 1143 -36.81 -3.78 -68.39
CA THR A 1143 -37.22 -3.31 -69.73
C THR A 1143 -36.98 -4.39 -70.78
N VAL A 1144 -37.94 -4.59 -71.68
CA VAL A 1144 -37.81 -5.45 -72.87
C VAL A 1144 -38.14 -4.65 -74.12
N ASP A 1145 -37.25 -4.67 -75.10
CA ASP A 1145 -37.48 -4.12 -76.42
C ASP A 1145 -38.03 -5.21 -77.35
N ALA A 1146 -39.05 -4.89 -78.14
CA ALA A 1146 -39.66 -5.77 -79.11
C ALA A 1146 -39.62 -5.13 -80.50
N ALA A 1147 -38.78 -5.66 -81.39
CA ALA A 1147 -38.61 -5.12 -82.73
C ALA A 1147 -39.64 -5.69 -83.71
N PHE A 1148 -40.34 -4.83 -84.44
CA PHE A 1148 -41.18 -5.19 -85.59
C PHE A 1148 -40.61 -4.56 -86.86
N ASN A 1149 -40.45 -5.37 -87.91
CA ASN A 1149 -39.93 -4.94 -89.20
C ASN A 1149 -41.05 -4.96 -90.25
N ALA A 1150 -41.07 -3.98 -91.16
CA ALA A 1150 -42.05 -3.99 -92.24
C ALA A 1150 -41.84 -5.23 -93.14
N ALA A 1151 -42.91 -6.00 -93.36
CA ALA A 1151 -42.86 -7.18 -94.22
C ALA A 1151 -42.57 -6.75 -95.66
N PRO A 1152 -41.80 -7.52 -96.44
CA PRO A 1152 -41.47 -7.13 -97.80
C PRO A 1152 -42.70 -7.18 -98.71
N ASN A 1153 -42.82 -6.17 -99.57
CA ASN A 1153 -43.84 -6.09 -100.61
C ASN A 1153 -43.38 -6.72 -101.93
N VAL A 1154 -42.06 -6.86 -102.11
CA VAL A 1154 -41.44 -7.42 -103.32
C VAL A 1154 -40.28 -8.36 -102.95
N LYS A 1155 -40.08 -9.45 -103.70
CA LYS A 1155 -38.93 -10.37 -103.57
C LYS A 1155 -38.23 -10.64 -104.90
N VAL A 1156 -36.91 -10.78 -104.87
CA VAL A 1156 -36.07 -11.20 -106.01
C VAL A 1156 -35.15 -12.33 -105.54
N GLY A 1157 -35.43 -13.56 -105.98
CA GLY A 1157 -35.00 -14.72 -105.19
C GLY A 1157 -35.58 -14.61 -103.77
N ASP A 1158 -34.74 -14.75 -102.75
CA ASP A 1158 -35.12 -14.53 -101.34
C ASP A 1158 -34.86 -13.11 -100.84
N ALA A 1159 -34.05 -12.32 -101.58
CA ALA A 1159 -33.82 -10.92 -101.28
C ALA A 1159 -35.14 -10.13 -101.32
N SER A 1160 -35.31 -9.24 -100.34
CA SER A 1160 -36.61 -8.74 -99.91
C SER A 1160 -36.63 -7.21 -99.90
N TYR A 1161 -37.64 -6.61 -100.53
CA TYR A 1161 -37.69 -5.19 -100.87
C TYR A 1161 -39.08 -4.59 -100.57
N GLN A 1162 -39.13 -3.27 -100.37
CA GLN A 1162 -40.36 -2.53 -100.10
C GLN A 1162 -41.01 -1.89 -101.33
N THR A 1163 -40.24 -1.64 -102.39
CA THR A 1163 -40.71 -1.02 -103.65
C THR A 1163 -40.28 -1.84 -104.87
N LEU A 1164 -41.04 -1.72 -105.96
CA LEU A 1164 -40.76 -2.37 -107.22
C LEU A 1164 -39.50 -1.81 -107.88
N GLN A 1165 -39.26 -0.50 -107.84
CA GLN A 1165 -38.06 0.11 -108.43
C GLN A 1165 -36.79 -0.40 -107.75
N ALA A 1166 -36.77 -0.54 -106.41
CA ALA A 1166 -35.59 -1.07 -105.71
C ALA A 1166 -35.31 -2.52 -106.12
N ALA A 1167 -36.34 -3.36 -106.12
CA ALA A 1167 -36.25 -4.76 -106.53
C ALA A 1167 -35.79 -4.92 -108.00
N CYS A 1168 -36.37 -4.16 -108.92
CA CYS A 1168 -36.00 -4.18 -110.34
C CYS A 1168 -34.62 -3.57 -110.63
N THR A 1169 -34.12 -2.67 -109.77
CA THR A 1169 -32.75 -2.14 -109.88
C THR A 1169 -31.70 -3.14 -109.39
N ALA A 1170 -32.02 -3.89 -108.32
CA ALA A 1170 -31.15 -4.94 -107.78
C ALA A 1170 -31.21 -6.27 -108.56
N ALA A 1171 -32.17 -6.43 -109.46
CA ALA A 1171 -32.35 -7.64 -110.24
C ALA A 1171 -31.15 -7.95 -111.18
N GLY A 1172 -30.68 -9.20 -111.12
CA GLY A 1172 -29.79 -9.78 -112.12
C GLY A 1172 -30.51 -10.02 -113.45
N ASP A 1173 -29.74 -10.20 -114.53
CA ASP A 1173 -30.32 -10.47 -115.85
C ASP A 1173 -31.07 -11.81 -115.85
N GLY A 1174 -32.27 -11.82 -116.43
CA GLY A 1174 -33.20 -12.96 -116.43
C GLY A 1174 -33.98 -13.19 -115.11
N ALA A 1175 -33.71 -12.42 -114.04
CA ALA A 1175 -34.29 -12.65 -112.73
C ALA A 1175 -35.83 -12.43 -112.69
N THR A 1176 -36.48 -13.11 -111.73
CA THR A 1176 -37.92 -12.96 -111.47
C THR A 1176 -38.15 -12.13 -110.22
N VAL A 1177 -38.82 -11.00 -110.40
CA VAL A 1177 -39.27 -10.07 -109.36
C VAL A 1177 -40.72 -10.44 -109.04
N ARG A 1178 -40.98 -10.87 -107.80
CA ARG A 1178 -42.31 -11.27 -107.29
C ARG A 1178 -42.88 -10.13 -106.46
N ALA A 1179 -44.08 -9.66 -106.75
CA ALA A 1179 -44.71 -8.51 -106.09
C ALA A 1179 -46.06 -8.86 -105.46
N ARG A 1180 -46.32 -8.34 -104.25
CA ARG A 1180 -47.58 -8.57 -103.53
C ARG A 1180 -48.80 -8.03 -104.29
N GLU A 1181 -49.96 -8.62 -104.03
CA GLU A 1181 -51.30 -8.22 -104.51
C GLU A 1181 -51.79 -6.89 -103.92
N MET A 1182 -51.05 -5.81 -104.17
CA MET A 1182 -51.30 -4.47 -103.64
C MET A 1182 -51.09 -3.40 -104.71
N GLU A 1183 -51.39 -2.15 -104.35
CA GLU A 1183 -51.14 -0.98 -105.20
C GLU A 1183 -49.80 -0.31 -104.84
N PHE A 1184 -48.89 -0.26 -105.81
CA PHE A 1184 -47.61 0.45 -105.72
C PHE A 1184 -47.72 1.80 -106.41
N VAL A 1185 -47.57 2.90 -105.66
CA VAL A 1185 -47.61 4.27 -106.21
C VAL A 1185 -46.19 4.73 -106.50
N GLU A 1186 -45.62 4.26 -107.61
CA GLU A 1186 -44.24 4.57 -108.02
C GLU A 1186 -44.07 4.60 -109.55
N ASN A 1187 -43.07 5.37 -110.02
CA ASN A 1187 -42.67 5.39 -111.43
C ASN A 1187 -41.53 4.39 -111.64
N LEU A 1188 -41.69 3.45 -112.57
CA LEU A 1188 -40.71 2.40 -112.84
C LEU A 1188 -39.85 2.70 -114.08
N VAL A 1189 -38.53 2.64 -113.92
CA VAL A 1189 -37.55 2.83 -114.99
C VAL A 1189 -36.66 1.58 -115.10
N PHE A 1190 -36.78 0.88 -116.22
CA PHE A 1190 -35.99 -0.32 -116.52
C PHE A 1190 -34.83 0.00 -117.46
N GLY A 1191 -33.63 -0.52 -117.16
CA GLY A 1191 -32.41 -0.30 -117.94
C GLY A 1191 -31.66 -1.58 -118.29
N HIS A 1192 -31.50 -1.82 -119.60
CA HIS A 1192 -30.49 -2.70 -120.22
C HIS A 1192 -30.46 -4.19 -119.83
N ARG A 1193 -31.45 -4.71 -119.09
CA ARG A 1193 -31.53 -6.12 -118.64
C ARG A 1193 -32.92 -6.71 -118.84
N GLN A 1194 -32.98 -8.02 -119.09
CA GLN A 1194 -34.23 -8.78 -119.08
C GLN A 1194 -34.68 -9.03 -117.65
N VAL A 1195 -35.92 -8.66 -117.32
CA VAL A 1195 -36.53 -8.93 -116.01
C VAL A 1195 -37.92 -9.55 -116.22
N ARG A 1196 -38.31 -10.45 -115.32
CA ARG A 1196 -39.67 -11.01 -115.26
C ARG A 1196 -40.37 -10.44 -114.04
N LEU A 1197 -41.30 -9.50 -114.24
CA LEU A 1197 -42.08 -8.90 -113.16
C LEU A 1197 -43.42 -9.64 -113.02
N LYS A 1198 -43.59 -10.36 -111.92
CA LYS A 1198 -44.78 -11.14 -111.61
C LYS A 1198 -45.52 -10.55 -110.41
N GLY A 1199 -46.78 -10.19 -110.58
CA GLY A 1199 -47.67 -9.72 -109.52
C GLY A 1199 -48.59 -10.80 -108.97
N GLY A 1200 -49.58 -10.38 -108.18
CA GLY A 1200 -50.61 -11.27 -107.63
C GLY A 1200 -50.08 -12.29 -106.62
N TYR A 1201 -49.02 -11.94 -105.87
CA TYR A 1201 -48.54 -12.77 -104.76
C TYR A 1201 -49.23 -12.40 -103.45
N ASN A 1202 -49.63 -13.40 -102.68
CA ASN A 1202 -50.16 -13.19 -101.34
C ASN A 1202 -49.04 -12.87 -100.31
N ALA A 1203 -49.42 -12.71 -99.04
CA ALA A 1203 -48.50 -12.33 -97.96
C ALA A 1203 -47.20 -13.16 -97.85
N PRO A 1204 -47.21 -14.52 -97.91
CA PRO A 1204 -45.99 -15.35 -97.89
C PRO A 1204 -45.28 -15.51 -99.26
N PHE A 1205 -45.69 -14.79 -100.31
CA PHE A 1205 -45.16 -14.92 -101.68
C PHE A 1205 -45.39 -16.29 -102.35
N SER A 1206 -46.55 -16.92 -102.10
CA SER A 1206 -47.11 -17.92 -103.02
C SER A 1206 -48.04 -17.27 -104.07
N SER A 1207 -48.18 -17.91 -105.24
CA SER A 1207 -49.01 -17.40 -106.33
C SER A 1207 -50.48 -17.43 -105.92
N ASN A 1208 -51.17 -16.29 -106.00
CA ASN A 1208 -52.62 -16.23 -105.89
C ASN A 1208 -53.22 -16.10 -107.30
N ASP A 1209 -54.22 -16.91 -107.65
CA ASP A 1209 -54.81 -16.94 -108.99
C ASP A 1209 -56.05 -16.05 -109.08
N GLY A 1210 -56.17 -15.31 -110.20
CA GLY A 1210 -57.16 -14.24 -110.38
C GLY A 1210 -56.77 -12.88 -109.82
N HIS A 1211 -55.74 -12.80 -108.96
CA HIS A 1211 -55.28 -11.56 -108.33
C HIS A 1211 -54.15 -10.86 -109.10
N TYR A 1212 -54.08 -9.53 -108.97
CA TYR A 1212 -53.13 -8.67 -109.69
C TYR A 1212 -52.43 -7.68 -108.73
N THR A 1213 -51.17 -7.37 -109.03
CA THR A 1213 -50.50 -6.20 -108.45
C THR A 1213 -50.79 -4.98 -109.30
N ILE A 1214 -51.20 -3.86 -108.67
CA ILE A 1214 -51.45 -2.60 -109.36
C ILE A 1214 -50.22 -1.70 -109.23
N ILE A 1215 -49.86 -1.00 -110.30
CA ILE A 1215 -48.86 0.06 -110.31
C ILE A 1215 -49.57 1.34 -110.74
N ARG A 1216 -49.54 2.38 -109.90
CA ARG A 1216 -50.00 3.73 -110.28
C ARG A 1216 -48.81 4.63 -110.51
N GLY A 1217 -48.56 4.94 -111.78
CA GLY A 1217 -47.37 5.65 -112.22
C GLY A 1217 -46.90 5.19 -113.59
N SER A 1218 -45.90 5.88 -114.13
CA SER A 1218 -45.36 5.58 -115.46
C SER A 1218 -44.38 4.41 -115.44
N LEU A 1219 -44.51 3.52 -116.43
CA LEU A 1219 -43.50 2.50 -116.75
C LEU A 1219 -42.67 2.97 -117.95
N LYS A 1220 -41.36 3.14 -117.77
CA LYS A 1220 -40.42 3.55 -118.81
C LYS A 1220 -39.34 2.48 -119.04
N LEU A 1221 -39.48 1.75 -120.14
CA LEU A 1221 -38.45 0.84 -120.64
C LEU A 1221 -37.40 1.67 -121.42
N ARG A 1222 -36.11 1.56 -121.06
CA ARG A 1222 -35.02 2.21 -121.81
C ARG A 1222 -34.40 1.32 -122.87
N ASN A 1223 -34.17 0.03 -122.55
CA ASN A 1223 -33.66 -0.96 -123.49
C ASN A 1223 -33.82 -2.38 -122.93
N GLY A 1224 -34.14 -3.35 -123.78
CA GLY A 1224 -34.37 -4.77 -123.42
C GLY A 1224 -35.85 -5.14 -123.11
N PRO A 1225 -36.23 -6.42 -123.27
CA PRO A 1225 -37.60 -6.88 -123.06
C PRO A 1225 -37.95 -7.09 -121.57
N LEU A 1226 -39.00 -6.42 -121.10
CA LEU A 1226 -39.68 -6.75 -119.85
C LEU A 1226 -40.76 -7.80 -120.11
N ARG A 1227 -40.84 -8.84 -119.27
CA ARG A 1227 -42.00 -9.76 -119.23
C ARG A 1227 -42.81 -9.46 -117.99
N VAL A 1228 -44.08 -9.06 -118.16
CA VAL A 1228 -45.04 -8.86 -117.08
C VAL A 1228 -46.03 -10.03 -117.00
N ASP A 1229 -46.49 -10.33 -115.79
CA ASP A 1229 -47.49 -11.37 -115.48
C ASP A 1229 -48.25 -10.95 -114.22
N LYS A 1230 -49.59 -11.00 -114.22
CA LYS A 1230 -50.45 -10.49 -113.12
C LYS A 1230 -50.12 -9.06 -112.64
N ILE A 1231 -49.61 -8.21 -113.53
CA ILE A 1231 -49.40 -6.76 -113.30
C ILE A 1231 -50.49 -5.97 -114.02
N LEU A 1232 -51.07 -4.98 -113.34
CA LEU A 1232 -51.94 -3.97 -113.91
C LEU A 1232 -51.33 -2.59 -113.71
N ILE A 1233 -51.20 -1.78 -114.78
CA ILE A 1233 -50.67 -0.41 -114.71
C ILE A 1233 -51.84 0.56 -114.93
N ARG A 1234 -51.92 1.62 -114.11
CA ARG A 1234 -53.00 2.61 -114.09
C ARG A 1234 -52.49 4.04 -113.95
#